data_AF-A0AAV2TGW5-F1
#
_entry.id   AF-A0AAV2TGW5-F1
#
_cell.length_a   1.000
_cell.length_b   1.000
_cell.length_c   1.000
_cell.angle_alpha   90.00
_cell.angle_beta   90.00
_cell.angle_gamma   90.00
#
_symmetry.space_group_name_H-M   'P 1'
#
loop_
_entity.id
_entity.type
_entity.pdbx_description
1 polymer ?
#
loop_
_entity_poly.entity_id
_entity_poly.type
_entity_poly.pdbx_seq_one_letter_code
_entity_poly.pdbx_strand_id
1 'polypeptide(L)'
;MTLADIDKIYLWKILGKAHFEASDHYIALACSLHYDILMLLITIYFIWEFCTIRFTEGFDREWANRPPMGWRTGPYFGCQTDCINVPDKCISERMINTAAYRLREYGLHKAGYNHILIDDCWAARTRDVETKELRRNTTRFPSDFTVLSRVLSFKGYRMGLYLNYGKFTPHGYPGSADNLENDAKNMKKWNVKYVTMDAYSASDAHYSEAFANFSHYLNTSSILSCGYPAYIDWFYNPKKIDWKSLKSNCNSWSLFSNPVTDWDSIVRIHNQYKDRSIFLANQAGPQHWNDPGPLLIPNYVLSHSQQLVQMGLWCMFAAPLFISTDLENPDPFSIRLLKNSRLIEIDQDEGGHQAVYMGETKNIHVWIRRLAVNGCWAIAFVNLHLTGGPVHVVLKLSQMNVTTHSKPYSLFLVHDVYLDKLVDILDPSGSLKVTGYPIPLEFEIVCLETSACIGDLRMRGFTHTDPWLSFSLILLALWMLVPTDTLDNGLALKPPMGWMSWQRFRCQTDCRHYPDDCISERLIKRTVDRMISTKLKDAGYQYVMIDDCWQLMQRDPKTQKLVPDPNRFPGGLKKLSDYVHEHGLLLGIYLDFGNLTCEGYPGTLGHLKEDADSLAGWGVDYVKVDGCYSHPQEMPDGYEQLGKYLNQTGRPMVYSCSYPMYSNWQSDPKRIDWVRLAKNCNQWRLFGDVQDSWASVSSIINQYANHQSLLFTTNGVGHWNDMDMLVIGNYGLSEEQMRVQMGMWSLLAVPLIISTDLDTIDAKSLELLKNPNLLEINQGSGGWPSAILVKKERHVQIWLRKLLEDWVVGFVNHASGGYPERIDLSLNELSKAIPAGKYRFVDVFTGKTVGNWNTEEKWTVRVNPPGIVLYRIKRAQSQSAIHLERWFEMPFWRWLKRAHLFG
;
A
#
# COMPACT_ATOMS: atom_id res chain seq x y z
N MET A 1 -6.77 39.16 1.02
CA MET A 1 -5.96 40.28 1.53
C MET A 1 -6.93 41.23 2.21
N THR A 2 -6.77 41.69 3.45
CA THR A 2 -5.76 41.49 4.52
C THR A 2 -6.52 41.77 5.85
N LEU A 3 -6.27 41.09 6.97
CA LEU A 3 -5.19 41.42 7.93
C LEU A 3 -5.16 42.91 8.33
N ALA A 4 -5.86 43.25 9.43
CA ALA A 4 -5.46 44.15 10.52
C ALA A 4 -6.69 44.72 11.25
N ASP A 5 -6.88 44.34 12.52
CA ASP A 5 -6.56 45.25 13.63
C ASP A 5 -6.52 44.48 14.95
N ILE A 6 -5.33 44.48 15.57
CA ILE A 6 -5.10 44.07 16.96
C ILE A 6 -4.52 45.31 17.64
N ASP A 7 -5.24 45.86 18.63
CA ASP A 7 -4.73 46.60 19.80
C ASP A 7 -5.88 47.39 20.48
N LYS A 8 -5.90 47.68 21.79
CA LYS A 8 -5.23 47.09 22.98
C LYS A 8 -5.81 47.76 24.24
N ILE A 9 -5.62 47.16 25.42
CA ILE A 9 -5.58 47.80 26.77
C ILE A 9 -6.88 48.48 27.29
N TYR A 10 -7.49 47.93 28.36
CA TYR A 10 -7.27 48.47 29.72
C TYR A 10 -7.75 47.51 30.82
N LEU A 11 -6.78 47.06 31.63
CA LEU A 11 -7.02 46.57 32.98
C LEU A 11 -7.42 47.76 33.87
N TRP A 12 -8.55 47.68 34.57
CA TRP A 12 -8.65 48.34 35.87
C TRP A 12 -9.16 47.37 36.92
N LYS A 13 -8.47 47.38 38.05
CA LYS A 13 -8.59 46.45 39.17
C LYS A 13 -8.95 47.30 40.40
N ILE A 14 -9.67 46.68 41.34
CA ILE A 14 -9.49 46.92 42.80
C ILE A 14 -10.18 48.16 43.42
N LEU A 15 -11.04 47.84 44.41
CA LEU A 15 -11.49 48.61 45.59
C LEU A 15 -12.59 49.71 45.46
N GLY A 16 -13.80 49.32 45.83
CA GLY A 16 -14.79 50.14 46.53
C GLY A 16 -15.44 49.31 47.64
N LYS A 17 -15.30 49.72 48.92
CA LYS A 17 -15.60 48.91 50.12
C LYS A 17 -16.96 49.30 50.76
N ALA A 18 -17.55 48.32 51.47
CA ALA A 18 -18.59 48.44 52.52
C ALA A 18 -19.96 49.01 52.09
N HIS A 19 -21.04 48.21 52.12
CA HIS A 19 -21.80 47.74 53.30
C HIS A 19 -22.47 48.85 54.11
N PHE A 20 -23.81 48.84 54.10
CA PHE A 20 -24.59 48.82 55.34
C PHE A 20 -25.86 47.97 55.16
N GLU A 21 -26.32 47.37 56.26
CA GLU A 21 -27.32 46.30 56.30
C GLU A 21 -28.72 46.80 56.71
N ALA A 22 -29.75 46.20 56.14
CA ALA A 22 -31.10 45.99 56.69
C ALA A 22 -31.89 45.13 55.67
N SER A 23 -31.63 43.82 55.61
CA SER A 23 -32.34 42.78 56.38
C SER A 23 -33.72 42.42 55.79
N ASP A 24 -33.74 41.21 55.24
CA ASP A 24 -34.89 40.34 54.89
C ASP A 24 -35.66 40.62 53.59
N HIS A 25 -35.53 39.64 52.67
CA HIS A 25 -35.95 39.72 51.28
C HIS A 25 -37.42 39.37 51.05
N TYR A 26 -38.08 40.23 50.27
CA TYR A 26 -39.11 39.85 49.30
C TYR A 26 -38.36 39.40 48.00
N ILE A 27 -38.86 38.55 47.11
CA ILE A 27 -40.24 38.06 46.88
C ILE A 27 -40.22 36.68 46.18
N ALA A 28 -41.39 36.09 45.91
CA ALA A 28 -41.68 34.99 44.96
C ALA A 28 -41.50 33.51 45.39
N LEU A 29 -42.67 32.87 45.57
CA LEU A 29 -43.08 31.51 45.16
C LEU A 29 -42.06 30.35 45.05
N ALA A 30 -42.43 29.27 45.72
CA ALA A 30 -42.24 27.86 45.31
C ALA A 30 -40.82 27.25 45.37
N CYS A 31 -40.29 27.11 46.59
CA CYS A 31 -39.27 26.12 46.92
C CYS A 31 -39.73 25.18 48.04
N SER A 32 -40.14 23.96 47.67
CA SER A 32 -40.23 22.80 48.58
C SER A 32 -39.86 21.54 47.80
N LEU A 33 -39.15 20.61 48.45
CA LEU A 33 -38.48 19.42 47.88
C LEU A 33 -37.28 19.72 46.97
N HIS A 34 -36.13 19.86 47.63
CA HIS A 34 -34.81 19.73 47.02
C HIS A 34 -33.99 18.67 47.77
N TYR A 35 -34.46 17.41 47.77
CA TYR A 35 -33.75 16.30 48.44
C TYR A 35 -33.74 14.94 47.70
N ASP A 36 -34.67 14.66 46.79
CA ASP A 36 -34.82 13.30 46.21
C ASP A 36 -34.07 13.04 44.89
N ILE A 37 -33.62 14.07 44.17
CA ILE A 37 -32.94 13.89 42.87
C ILE A 37 -31.43 13.63 43.03
N LEU A 38 -30.80 14.17 44.08
CA LEU A 38 -29.38 13.94 44.36
C LEU A 38 -29.11 12.51 44.89
N MET A 39 -30.06 11.93 45.63
CA MET A 39 -29.98 10.54 46.10
C MET A 39 -30.26 9.51 45.00
N LEU A 40 -31.12 9.82 44.01
CA LEU A 40 -31.38 8.91 42.89
C LEU A 40 -30.13 8.73 42.01
N LEU A 41 -29.39 9.82 41.74
CA LEU A 41 -28.16 9.77 40.94
C LEU A 41 -27.01 9.06 41.66
N ILE A 42 -26.93 9.17 43.00
CA ILE A 42 -25.95 8.41 43.80
C ILE A 42 -26.34 6.92 43.86
N THR A 43 -27.63 6.60 43.97
CA THR A 43 -28.10 5.21 44.05
C THR A 43 -27.97 4.47 42.71
N ILE A 44 -28.18 5.15 41.58
CA ILE A 44 -27.90 4.57 40.24
C ILE A 44 -26.40 4.36 40.03
N TYR A 45 -25.54 5.23 40.55
CA TYR A 45 -24.08 5.05 40.52
C TYR A 45 -23.63 3.85 41.38
N PHE A 46 -24.20 3.65 42.57
CA PHE A 46 -23.88 2.52 43.45
C PHE A 46 -24.47 1.17 43.01
N ILE A 47 -25.61 1.16 42.30
CA ILE A 47 -26.16 -0.08 41.73
C ILE A 47 -25.34 -0.57 40.51
N TRP A 48 -24.60 0.32 39.83
CA TRP A 48 -23.76 -0.07 38.70
C TRP A 48 -22.46 -0.80 39.11
N GLU A 49 -21.91 -0.53 40.30
CA GLU A 49 -20.73 -1.26 40.83
C GLU A 49 -21.06 -2.60 41.52
N PHE A 50 -22.32 -2.88 41.87
CA PHE A 50 -22.69 -4.11 42.60
C PHE A 50 -23.12 -5.30 41.72
N CYS A 51 -23.23 -5.12 40.40
CA CYS A 51 -23.49 -6.22 39.45
C CYS A 51 -22.22 -6.81 38.81
N THR A 52 -21.02 -6.32 39.14
CA THR A 52 -19.73 -6.77 38.58
C THR A 52 -19.04 -7.89 39.36
N ILE A 53 -19.73 -8.54 40.31
CA ILE A 53 -19.18 -9.67 41.09
C ILE A 53 -20.04 -10.94 40.88
N ARG A 54 -19.94 -11.55 39.70
CA ARG A 54 -20.17 -13.00 39.46
C ARG A 54 -19.78 -13.52 38.06
N PHE A 55 -18.62 -13.13 37.53
CA PHE A 55 -18.08 -13.69 36.27
C PHE A 55 -16.55 -13.82 36.27
N THR A 56 -15.98 -14.58 37.23
CA THR A 56 -14.54 -14.86 37.30
C THR A 56 -14.14 -16.33 37.45
N GLU A 57 -15.09 -17.26 37.55
CA GLU A 57 -14.79 -18.71 37.67
C GLU A 57 -15.43 -19.58 36.56
N GLY A 58 -16.17 -18.97 35.62
CA GLY A 58 -16.75 -19.68 34.46
C GLY A 58 -15.92 -19.59 33.17
N PHE A 59 -15.00 -18.61 33.06
CA PHE A 59 -14.40 -18.24 31.78
C PHE A 59 -13.22 -19.11 31.32
N ASP A 60 -12.53 -19.83 32.21
CA ASP A 60 -11.25 -20.50 31.86
C ASP A 60 -11.37 -21.62 30.80
N ARG A 61 -12.57 -22.14 30.51
CA ARG A 61 -12.76 -23.14 29.44
C ARG A 61 -12.97 -22.58 28.03
N GLU A 62 -13.35 -21.32 27.86
CA GLU A 62 -13.55 -20.74 26.52
C GLU A 62 -12.24 -20.49 25.77
N TRP A 63 -11.13 -20.26 26.50
CA TRP A 63 -9.84 -19.83 25.97
C TRP A 63 -9.20 -20.80 24.97
N ALA A 64 -9.43 -22.10 25.13
CA ALA A 64 -8.85 -23.10 24.25
C ALA A 64 -9.71 -23.30 22.99
N ASN A 65 -11.03 -23.14 23.08
CA ASN A 65 -11.95 -23.55 22.03
C ASN A 65 -12.01 -22.62 20.81
N ARG A 66 -11.33 -21.46 20.82
CA ARG A 66 -11.25 -20.53 19.68
C ARG A 66 -9.81 -20.02 19.43
N PRO A 67 -9.46 -19.56 18.22
CA PRO A 67 -8.16 -18.97 17.94
C PRO A 67 -7.91 -17.70 18.80
N PRO A 68 -6.73 -17.51 19.41
CA PRO A 68 -6.48 -16.34 20.25
C PRO A 68 -6.18 -15.08 19.43
N MET A 69 -6.68 -13.93 19.88
CA MET A 69 -6.52 -12.62 19.23
C MET A 69 -5.80 -11.60 20.12
N GLY A 70 -4.99 -10.70 19.55
CA GLY A 70 -4.29 -9.66 20.32
C GLY A 70 -3.22 -8.86 19.56
N TRP A 71 -2.24 -8.33 20.29
CA TRP A 71 -1.08 -7.62 19.74
C TRP A 71 0.23 -8.28 20.21
N ARG A 72 1.26 -8.28 19.36
CA ARG A 72 2.57 -8.92 19.57
C ARG A 72 3.71 -7.97 19.21
N THR A 73 4.75 -7.91 20.03
CA THR A 73 5.95 -7.09 19.77
C THR A 73 6.90 -7.74 18.74
N GLY A 74 6.43 -8.06 17.53
CA GLY A 74 7.21 -8.82 16.55
C GLY A 74 8.27 -8.01 15.78
N PRO A 75 8.66 -8.45 14.56
CA PRO A 75 9.96 -8.13 13.94
C PRO A 75 10.22 -6.65 13.63
N TYR A 76 9.17 -5.82 13.56
CA TYR A 76 9.25 -4.38 13.26
C TYR A 76 9.81 -3.52 14.39
N PHE A 77 9.90 -4.05 15.61
CA PHE A 77 10.47 -3.32 16.74
C PHE A 77 11.97 -3.57 16.92
N GLY A 78 12.47 -4.71 16.40
CA GLY A 78 13.89 -5.07 16.31
C GLY A 78 14.58 -5.33 17.65
N CYS A 79 15.13 -6.54 17.85
CA CYS A 79 15.95 -6.81 19.02
C CYS A 79 17.36 -6.23 18.85
N GLN A 80 17.63 -5.04 19.40
CA GLN A 80 19.00 -4.53 19.57
C GLN A 80 19.45 -4.63 21.02
N THR A 81 20.63 -5.25 21.24
CA THR A 81 21.18 -5.48 22.58
C THR A 81 21.73 -4.22 23.27
N ASP A 82 21.92 -3.13 22.51
CA ASP A 82 22.50 -1.87 22.99
C ASP A 82 21.43 -0.78 23.17
N CYS A 83 20.55 -0.99 24.16
CA CYS A 83 19.49 -0.04 24.55
C CYS A 83 20.01 1.28 25.16
N ILE A 84 21.31 1.39 25.42
CA ILE A 84 21.95 2.59 25.95
C ILE A 84 22.14 3.60 24.81
N ASN A 85 22.68 3.15 23.68
CA ASN A 85 23.01 4.01 22.55
C ASN A 85 21.86 4.25 21.56
N VAL A 86 20.82 3.40 21.52
CA VAL A 86 19.65 3.60 20.65
C VAL A 86 18.31 3.45 21.40
N PRO A 87 17.90 4.48 22.18
CA PRO A 87 16.67 4.51 22.98
C PRO A 87 15.39 4.03 22.31
N ASP A 88 15.20 4.29 21.01
CA ASP A 88 13.93 4.09 20.32
C ASP A 88 13.76 2.68 19.73
N LYS A 89 14.72 1.77 19.98
CA LYS A 89 14.76 0.40 19.44
C LYS A 89 14.63 -0.70 20.51
N CYS A 90 14.08 -0.38 21.68
CA CYS A 90 13.89 -1.35 22.75
C CYS A 90 12.46 -1.34 23.25
N ILE A 91 11.88 -2.54 23.40
CA ILE A 91 10.58 -2.72 24.04
C ILE A 91 10.65 -2.10 25.44
N SER A 92 9.59 -1.41 25.84
CA SER A 92 9.51 -0.73 27.14
C SER A 92 8.11 -0.81 27.71
N GLU A 93 7.98 -0.62 29.02
CA GLU A 93 6.67 -0.48 29.66
C GLU A 93 5.83 0.65 29.03
N ARG A 94 6.46 1.75 28.60
CA ARG A 94 5.79 2.83 27.88
C ARG A 94 5.16 2.32 26.58
N MET A 95 5.92 1.61 25.75
CA MET A 95 5.42 1.05 24.48
C MET A 95 4.25 0.08 24.71
N ILE A 96 4.35 -0.81 25.70
CA ILE A 96 3.30 -1.78 26.03
C ILE A 96 2.03 -1.08 26.55
N ASN A 97 2.19 -0.07 27.42
CA ASN A 97 1.07 0.74 27.90
C ASN A 97 0.42 1.58 26.79
N THR A 98 1.21 2.10 25.84
CA THR A 98 0.71 2.79 24.64
C THR A 98 -0.09 1.85 23.76
N ALA A 99 0.40 0.64 23.45
CA ALA A 99 -0.34 -0.36 22.69
C ALA A 99 -1.68 -0.72 23.36
N ALA A 100 -1.67 -0.98 24.67
CA ALA A 100 -2.88 -1.25 25.46
C ALA A 100 -3.88 -0.06 25.51
N TYR A 101 -3.39 1.17 25.35
CA TYR A 101 -4.24 2.35 25.21
C TYR A 101 -4.83 2.44 23.80
N ARG A 102 -3.99 2.36 22.76
CA ARG A 102 -4.38 2.44 21.33
C ARG A 102 -5.37 1.36 20.91
N LEU A 103 -5.15 0.10 21.31
CA LEU A 103 -6.09 -1.01 21.06
C LEU A 103 -7.51 -0.73 21.60
N ARG A 104 -7.63 0.05 22.68
CA ARG A 104 -8.91 0.46 23.26
C ARG A 104 -9.50 1.67 22.55
N GLU A 105 -8.67 2.68 22.29
CA GLU A 105 -9.04 3.93 21.60
C GLU A 105 -9.65 3.66 20.22
N TYR A 106 -9.06 2.74 19.45
CA TYR A 106 -9.60 2.31 18.16
C TYR A 106 -10.75 1.30 18.27
N GLY A 107 -11.00 0.77 19.47
CA GLY A 107 -12.06 -0.20 19.77
C GLY A 107 -11.73 -1.65 19.37
N LEU A 108 -10.47 -1.97 19.09
CA LEU A 108 -10.02 -3.33 18.78
C LEU A 108 -10.22 -4.31 19.95
N HIS A 109 -10.11 -3.82 21.20
CA HIS A 109 -10.45 -4.60 22.40
C HIS A 109 -11.88 -5.16 22.36
N LYS A 110 -12.84 -4.38 21.85
CA LYS A 110 -14.24 -4.80 21.70
C LYS A 110 -14.45 -5.80 20.54
N ALA A 111 -13.52 -5.84 19.58
CA ALA A 111 -13.50 -6.79 18.48
C ALA A 111 -12.74 -8.11 18.84
N GLY A 112 -12.36 -8.30 20.11
CA GLY A 112 -11.75 -9.55 20.59
C GLY A 112 -10.24 -9.48 20.84
N TYR A 113 -9.53 -8.43 20.38
CA TYR A 113 -8.09 -8.27 20.55
C TYR A 113 -7.73 -7.97 22.03
N ASN A 114 -7.59 -9.03 22.82
CA ASN A 114 -7.47 -8.97 24.28
C ASN A 114 -6.14 -9.51 24.84
N HIS A 115 -5.23 -10.03 24.01
CA HIS A 115 -3.87 -10.40 24.42
C HIS A 115 -2.83 -9.33 24.05
N ILE A 116 -1.77 -9.25 24.86
CA ILE A 116 -0.57 -8.45 24.60
C ILE A 116 0.65 -9.35 24.83
N LEU A 117 1.32 -9.72 23.75
CA LEU A 117 2.45 -10.65 23.72
C LEU A 117 3.78 -9.90 23.62
N ILE A 118 4.73 -10.20 24.51
CA ILE A 118 6.08 -9.64 24.51
C ILE A 118 7.07 -10.69 24.00
N ASP A 119 7.74 -10.36 22.90
CA ASP A 119 8.67 -11.19 22.15
C ASP A 119 10.12 -11.12 22.68
N ASP A 120 11.00 -12.04 22.27
CA ASP A 120 12.31 -12.32 22.93
C ASP A 120 13.26 -11.12 23.15
N CYS A 121 13.05 -9.98 22.50
CA CYS A 121 13.81 -8.75 22.78
C CYS A 121 13.77 -8.32 24.27
N TRP A 122 12.82 -8.82 25.09
CA TRP A 122 12.83 -8.60 26.55
C TRP A 122 14.01 -9.27 27.28
N ALA A 123 14.68 -10.24 26.66
CA ALA A 123 15.74 -11.06 27.26
C ALA A 123 17.18 -10.66 26.85
N ALA A 124 17.39 -9.47 26.28
CA ALA A 124 18.71 -9.00 25.84
C ALA A 124 19.77 -9.02 26.98
N ARG A 125 20.91 -9.66 26.72
CA ARG A 125 21.92 -10.02 27.74
C ARG A 125 22.78 -8.84 28.21
N THR A 126 23.04 -8.77 29.52
CA THR A 126 24.38 -8.42 30.02
C THR A 126 24.97 -9.63 30.77
N ARG A 127 26.25 -9.97 30.54
CA ARG A 127 26.94 -11.03 31.30
C ARG A 127 27.42 -10.44 32.62
N ASP A 128 26.92 -10.97 33.72
CA ASP A 128 27.62 -10.91 35.00
C ASP A 128 28.60 -12.07 35.06
N VAL A 129 29.89 -11.76 35.24
CA VAL A 129 30.98 -12.75 35.16
C VAL A 129 31.08 -13.58 36.44
N GLU A 130 30.58 -13.06 37.57
CA GLU A 130 30.70 -13.72 38.87
C GLU A 130 29.55 -14.70 39.14
N THR A 131 28.31 -14.34 38.77
CA THR A 131 27.10 -15.09 39.16
C THR A 131 26.63 -16.11 38.12
N LYS A 132 27.02 -15.99 36.85
CA LYS A 132 26.55 -16.80 35.70
C LYS A 132 25.03 -16.76 35.45
N GLU A 133 24.26 -15.92 36.16
CA GLU A 133 22.82 -15.79 35.98
C GLU A 133 22.43 -14.84 34.83
N LEU A 134 21.21 -15.00 34.33
CA LEU A 134 20.56 -14.10 33.38
C LEU A 134 20.19 -12.77 34.04
N ARG A 135 21.10 -11.78 34.00
CA ARG A 135 20.71 -10.39 34.27
C ARG A 135 19.85 -9.88 33.11
N ARG A 136 18.56 -9.68 33.38
CA ARG A 136 17.62 -8.93 32.53
C ARG A 136 18.20 -7.54 32.22
N ASN A 137 17.88 -6.97 31.07
CA ASN A 137 18.18 -5.56 30.79
C ASN A 137 17.19 -4.66 31.55
N THR A 138 17.37 -4.54 32.87
CA THR A 138 16.43 -3.94 33.83
C THR A 138 16.27 -2.43 33.74
N THR A 139 16.95 -1.76 32.81
CA THR A 139 16.95 -0.29 32.73
C THR A 139 15.62 0.32 32.26
N ARG A 140 14.68 -0.47 31.71
CA ARG A 140 13.39 0.02 31.18
C ARG A 140 12.15 -0.86 31.39
N PHE A 141 12.28 -1.99 32.06
CA PHE A 141 11.15 -2.83 32.47
C PHE A 141 10.99 -2.74 33.99
N PRO A 142 9.75 -2.82 34.53
CA PRO A 142 9.54 -2.94 35.96
C PRO A 142 10.26 -4.19 36.47
N SER A 143 10.78 -4.13 37.69
CA SER A 143 11.53 -5.24 38.31
C SER A 143 10.69 -6.52 38.45
N ASP A 144 9.36 -6.42 38.41
CA ASP A 144 8.43 -7.53 38.50
C ASP A 144 7.35 -7.49 37.38
N PHE A 145 7.34 -8.52 36.53
CA PHE A 145 6.32 -8.76 35.51
C PHE A 145 4.91 -8.94 36.11
N THR A 146 4.79 -9.31 37.39
CA THR A 146 3.50 -9.36 38.11
C THR A 146 2.81 -8.00 38.09
N VAL A 147 3.56 -6.90 38.20
CA VAL A 147 3.01 -5.53 38.17
C VAL A 147 2.45 -5.23 36.78
N LEU A 148 3.22 -5.53 35.73
CA LEU A 148 2.78 -5.32 34.35
C LEU A 148 1.54 -6.15 34.01
N SER A 149 1.51 -7.43 34.39
CA SER A 149 0.34 -8.31 34.21
C SER A 149 -0.90 -7.77 34.92
N ARG A 150 -0.76 -7.27 36.16
CA ARG A 150 -1.87 -6.63 36.89
C ARG A 150 -2.36 -5.34 36.20
N VAL A 151 -1.44 -4.49 35.73
CA VAL A 151 -1.79 -3.26 35.00
C VAL A 151 -2.52 -3.59 33.69
N LEU A 152 -2.06 -4.61 32.96
CA LEU A 152 -2.73 -5.10 31.75
C LEU A 152 -4.10 -5.74 32.08
N SER A 153 -4.20 -6.51 33.16
CA SER A 153 -5.45 -7.16 33.59
C SER A 153 -6.51 -6.16 34.05
N PHE A 154 -6.13 -5.14 34.83
CA PHE A 154 -7.00 -3.99 35.17
C PHE A 154 -7.45 -3.26 33.90
N LYS A 155 -6.58 -3.23 32.88
CA LYS A 155 -6.88 -2.71 31.55
C LYS A 155 -7.65 -3.70 30.66
N GLY A 156 -8.10 -4.85 31.14
CA GLY A 156 -8.85 -5.84 30.36
C GLY A 156 -8.03 -6.62 29.32
N TYR A 157 -6.70 -6.61 29.42
CA TYR A 157 -5.78 -7.34 28.57
C TYR A 157 -5.05 -8.46 29.32
N ARG A 158 -4.63 -9.46 28.54
CA ARG A 158 -4.00 -10.70 29.00
C ARG A 158 -2.53 -10.67 28.57
N MET A 159 -1.60 -10.71 29.52
CA MET A 159 -0.17 -10.67 29.22
C MET A 159 0.30 -12.03 28.68
N GLY A 160 1.10 -12.02 27.62
CA GLY A 160 1.80 -13.19 27.12
C GLY A 160 3.29 -12.94 26.91
N LEU A 161 4.10 -14.00 26.98
CA LEU A 161 5.55 -13.94 26.84
C LEU A 161 6.05 -14.99 25.84
N TYR A 162 7.08 -14.66 25.08
CA TYR A 162 7.82 -15.59 24.23
C TYR A 162 9.08 -16.12 24.93
N LEU A 163 9.40 -17.38 24.68
CA LEU A 163 10.55 -18.14 25.20
C LEU A 163 11.25 -18.89 24.05
N ASN A 164 12.57 -19.05 24.16
CA ASN A 164 13.39 -19.72 23.16
C ASN A 164 14.32 -20.75 23.84
N TYR A 165 14.33 -21.99 23.36
CA TYR A 165 14.91 -23.16 24.01
C TYR A 165 15.91 -23.92 23.11
N GLY A 166 17.22 -23.78 23.39
CA GLY A 166 18.33 -24.46 22.69
C GLY A 166 19.12 -23.56 21.73
N LYS A 167 20.39 -23.83 21.36
CA LYS A 167 21.40 -24.79 21.85
C LYS A 167 22.76 -24.09 21.95
N PHE A 168 23.70 -24.67 22.69
CA PHE A 168 25.07 -24.19 22.92
C PHE A 168 25.85 -23.81 21.64
N THR A 169 26.32 -22.56 21.58
CA THR A 169 27.55 -22.22 20.84
C THR A 169 28.78 -22.75 21.58
N PRO A 170 29.95 -22.94 20.94
CA PRO A 170 31.21 -23.35 21.59
C PRO A 170 31.66 -22.46 22.77
N HIS A 171 31.08 -21.27 22.93
CA HIS A 171 31.39 -20.30 23.99
C HIS A 171 30.41 -20.30 25.19
N GLY A 172 29.77 -21.45 25.46
CA GLY A 172 29.16 -21.81 26.75
C GLY A 172 28.10 -20.85 27.31
N TYR A 173 26.82 -21.21 27.17
CA TYR A 173 25.70 -20.56 27.88
C TYR A 173 24.71 -21.63 28.35
N PRO A 174 24.24 -21.57 29.61
CA PRO A 174 23.39 -22.62 30.18
C PRO A 174 21.92 -22.44 29.79
N GLY A 175 21.38 -23.47 29.16
CA GLY A 175 19.95 -23.71 28.99
C GLY A 175 19.72 -25.20 29.08
N SER A 176 19.89 -25.76 30.28
CA SER A 176 19.57 -27.16 30.58
C SER A 176 18.08 -27.32 30.88
N ALA A 177 17.59 -28.56 30.85
CA ALA A 177 16.20 -28.89 31.18
C ALA A 177 15.79 -28.47 32.61
N ASP A 178 16.77 -28.23 33.49
CA ASP A 178 16.61 -27.91 34.91
C ASP A 178 15.87 -26.59 35.19
N ASN A 179 15.71 -25.70 34.18
CA ASN A 179 15.03 -24.40 34.36
C ASN A 179 13.59 -24.34 33.83
N LEU A 180 13.10 -25.33 33.07
CA LEU A 180 11.73 -25.29 32.54
C LEU A 180 10.66 -25.22 33.64
N GLU A 181 10.89 -25.91 34.77
CA GLU A 181 10.02 -25.84 35.94
C GLU A 181 10.03 -24.45 36.60
N ASN A 182 11.22 -23.84 36.72
CA ASN A 182 11.38 -22.51 37.33
C ASN A 182 10.77 -21.43 36.44
N ASP A 183 10.94 -21.52 35.12
CA ASP A 183 10.32 -20.59 34.17
C ASP A 183 8.80 -20.74 34.17
N ALA A 184 8.26 -21.97 34.14
CA ALA A 184 6.81 -22.18 34.26
C ALA A 184 6.23 -21.66 35.60
N LYS A 185 6.92 -21.90 36.73
CA LYS A 185 6.57 -21.32 38.05
C LYS A 185 6.61 -19.78 38.02
N ASN A 186 7.59 -19.18 37.34
CA ASN A 186 7.69 -17.74 37.16
C ASN A 186 6.55 -17.18 36.29
N MET A 187 6.23 -17.82 35.15
CA MET A 187 5.09 -17.45 34.29
C MET A 187 3.78 -17.46 35.07
N LYS A 188 3.57 -18.51 35.89
CA LYS A 188 2.42 -18.63 36.78
C LYS A 188 2.39 -17.54 37.86
N LYS A 189 3.53 -17.25 38.50
CA LYS A 189 3.67 -16.14 39.48
C LYS A 189 3.35 -14.78 38.86
N TRP A 190 3.77 -14.55 37.62
CA TRP A 190 3.52 -13.31 36.87
C TRP A 190 2.12 -13.26 36.22
N ASN A 191 1.28 -14.29 36.42
CA ASN A 191 -0.04 -14.40 35.79
C ASN A 191 0.03 -14.20 34.26
N VAL A 192 0.93 -14.92 33.61
CA VAL A 192 1.07 -14.97 32.15
C VAL A 192 0.02 -15.92 31.59
N LYS A 193 -0.74 -15.47 30.59
CA LYS A 193 -1.90 -16.18 30.03
C LYS A 193 -1.68 -16.76 28.64
N TYR A 194 -0.60 -16.37 27.97
CA TYR A 194 -0.17 -16.93 26.69
C TYR A 194 1.35 -17.09 26.69
N VAL A 195 1.87 -18.25 26.31
CA VAL A 195 3.30 -18.53 26.22
C VAL A 195 3.61 -19.05 24.84
N THR A 196 4.58 -18.47 24.15
CA THR A 196 5.18 -19.07 22.95
C THR A 196 6.50 -19.72 23.36
N MET A 197 6.76 -20.95 22.94
CA MET A 197 8.02 -21.64 23.19
C MET A 197 8.59 -22.24 21.91
N ASP A 198 9.67 -21.64 21.42
CA ASP A 198 10.43 -22.11 20.27
C ASP A 198 11.59 -23.00 20.73
N ALA A 199 11.94 -24.03 19.94
CA ALA A 199 12.86 -25.08 20.37
C ALA A 199 13.88 -25.44 19.28
N TYR A 200 15.15 -25.05 19.47
CA TYR A 200 16.24 -25.19 18.50
C TYR A 200 17.15 -26.41 18.78
N SER A 201 17.18 -27.34 17.83
CA SER A 201 18.22 -28.37 17.58
C SER A 201 18.45 -29.52 18.60
N ALA A 202 17.38 -30.08 19.17
CA ALA A 202 17.39 -31.42 19.78
C ALA A 202 16.96 -32.53 18.77
N SER A 203 16.99 -33.80 19.18
CA SER A 203 16.34 -34.91 18.47
C SER A 203 14.85 -34.98 18.81
N ASP A 204 14.04 -35.55 17.91
CA ASP A 204 12.56 -35.54 17.98
C ASP A 204 11.99 -35.98 19.34
N ALA A 205 12.62 -36.95 20.01
CA ALA A 205 12.20 -37.47 21.31
C ALA A 205 12.29 -36.42 22.46
N HIS A 206 13.33 -35.58 22.50
CA HIS A 206 13.53 -34.62 23.58
C HIS A 206 12.61 -33.39 23.49
N TYR A 207 12.06 -33.10 22.31
CA TYR A 207 11.13 -31.99 22.14
C TYR A 207 9.75 -32.30 22.74
N SER A 208 9.17 -33.45 22.39
CA SER A 208 7.90 -33.90 22.97
C SER A 208 7.95 -33.92 24.50
N GLU A 209 9.07 -34.38 25.07
CA GLU A 209 9.32 -34.37 26.51
C GLU A 209 9.40 -32.94 27.09
N ALA A 210 10.12 -32.02 26.44
CA ALA A 210 10.20 -30.62 26.89
C ALA A 210 8.85 -29.90 26.87
N PHE A 211 8.04 -30.06 25.82
CA PHE A 211 6.68 -29.50 25.76
C PHE A 211 5.75 -30.13 26.79
N ALA A 212 5.80 -31.46 26.97
CA ALA A 212 5.00 -32.15 27.97
C ALA A 212 5.33 -31.70 29.40
N ASN A 213 6.62 -31.63 29.74
CA ASN A 213 7.08 -31.18 31.05
C ASN A 213 6.70 -29.71 31.29
N PHE A 214 6.92 -28.82 30.32
CA PHE A 214 6.57 -27.41 30.46
C PHE A 214 5.05 -27.18 30.57
N SER A 215 4.25 -27.87 29.76
CA SER A 215 2.79 -27.84 29.82
C SER A 215 2.26 -28.37 31.17
N HIS A 216 2.86 -29.46 31.68
CA HIS A 216 2.58 -29.99 33.01
C HIS A 216 2.86 -28.96 34.13
N TYR A 217 4.00 -28.26 34.08
CA TYR A 217 4.34 -27.23 35.07
C TYR A 217 3.48 -25.96 34.97
N LEU A 218 3.03 -25.56 33.77
CA LEU A 218 2.02 -24.50 33.58
C LEU A 218 0.63 -24.92 34.09
N ASN A 219 0.36 -26.23 34.15
CA ASN A 219 -0.88 -26.84 34.60
C ASN A 219 -2.13 -26.18 34.00
N THR A 220 -2.14 -26.02 32.66
CA THR A 220 -3.23 -25.48 31.83
C THR A 220 -3.69 -24.03 32.11
N SER A 221 -3.04 -23.27 33.00
CA SER A 221 -3.45 -21.91 33.36
C SER A 221 -3.17 -20.82 32.30
N SER A 222 -2.53 -21.22 31.19
CA SER A 222 -2.01 -20.38 30.10
C SER A 222 -2.12 -21.15 28.77
N ILE A 223 -2.38 -20.44 27.67
CA ILE A 223 -2.31 -20.98 26.31
C ILE A 223 -0.83 -21.22 25.95
N LEU A 224 -0.47 -22.40 25.44
CA LEU A 224 0.90 -22.72 24.99
C LEU A 224 0.98 -22.87 23.46
N SER A 225 1.74 -21.98 22.81
CA SER A 225 2.10 -22.08 21.39
C SER A 225 3.49 -22.68 21.23
N CYS A 226 3.62 -23.73 20.43
CA CYS A 226 4.84 -24.54 20.32
C CYS A 226 5.52 -24.38 18.96
N GLY A 227 6.74 -23.82 18.92
CA GLY A 227 7.44 -23.52 17.66
C GLY A 227 8.04 -24.71 16.91
N TYR A 228 7.96 -25.93 17.44
CA TYR A 228 8.68 -27.10 16.91
C TYR A 228 8.46 -27.39 15.41
N PRO A 229 7.24 -27.38 14.83
CA PRO A 229 7.03 -27.63 13.40
C PRO A 229 7.84 -26.72 12.46
N ALA A 230 8.02 -25.45 12.84
CA ALA A 230 8.77 -24.46 12.07
C ALA A 230 10.26 -24.81 11.88
N TYR A 231 10.88 -25.55 12.81
CA TYR A 231 12.33 -25.77 12.86
C TYR A 231 12.81 -27.12 12.33
N ILE A 232 11.92 -28.10 12.21
CA ILE A 232 12.19 -29.40 11.55
C ILE A 232 11.62 -29.49 10.13
N ASP A 233 11.24 -28.35 9.57
CA ASP A 233 10.80 -28.17 8.19
C ASP A 233 9.64 -29.11 7.82
N TRP A 234 8.57 -28.99 8.60
CA TRP A 234 7.34 -29.80 8.51
C TRP A 234 6.80 -29.92 7.09
N PHE A 235 7.02 -28.88 6.27
CA PHE A 235 6.52 -28.77 4.92
C PHE A 235 7.05 -29.88 4.01
N TYR A 236 8.33 -30.25 4.13
CA TYR A 236 8.92 -31.35 3.36
C TYR A 236 8.82 -32.71 4.07
N ASN A 237 8.81 -32.75 5.41
CA ASN A 237 8.75 -34.02 6.14
C ASN A 237 7.76 -34.03 7.33
N PRO A 238 6.44 -33.96 7.06
CA PRO A 238 5.41 -33.86 8.10
C PRO A 238 5.29 -35.12 8.96
N LYS A 239 5.89 -36.25 8.55
CA LYS A 239 5.93 -37.52 9.29
C LYS A 239 6.95 -37.55 10.44
N LYS A 240 7.89 -36.60 10.50
CA LYS A 240 8.83 -36.47 11.62
C LYS A 240 8.20 -35.84 12.87
N ILE A 241 7.07 -35.15 12.71
CA ILE A 241 6.38 -34.50 13.81
C ILE A 241 5.47 -35.50 14.52
N ASP A 242 5.65 -35.61 15.83
CA ASP A 242 4.66 -36.23 16.70
C ASP A 242 3.47 -35.28 16.93
N TRP A 243 2.57 -35.25 15.96
CA TRP A 243 1.34 -34.46 16.01
C TRP A 243 0.43 -34.85 17.18
N LYS A 244 0.53 -36.10 17.67
CA LYS A 244 -0.24 -36.56 18.82
C LYS A 244 0.30 -35.94 20.11
N SER A 245 1.62 -35.88 20.28
CA SER A 245 2.27 -35.15 21.37
C SER A 245 1.97 -33.65 21.31
N LEU A 246 2.09 -33.01 20.13
CA LEU A 246 1.75 -31.59 19.99
C LEU A 246 0.30 -31.30 20.40
N LYS A 247 -0.69 -32.04 19.89
CA LYS A 247 -2.09 -31.88 20.29
C LYS A 247 -2.33 -32.21 21.78
N SER A 248 -1.54 -33.09 22.38
CA SER A 248 -1.68 -33.40 23.82
C SER A 248 -1.13 -32.32 24.76
N ASN A 249 -0.20 -31.49 24.28
CA ASN A 249 0.60 -30.59 25.13
C ASN A 249 0.48 -29.10 24.76
N CYS A 250 0.08 -28.77 23.53
CA CYS A 250 0.10 -27.44 22.94
C CYS A 250 -1.28 -27.02 22.43
N ASN A 251 -1.59 -25.72 22.53
CA ASN A 251 -2.83 -25.13 22.02
C ASN A 251 -2.71 -24.58 20.60
N SER A 252 -1.49 -24.26 20.17
CA SER A 252 -1.16 -23.83 18.83
C SER A 252 0.30 -24.14 18.51
N TRP A 253 0.71 -23.96 17.25
CA TRP A 253 2.10 -24.15 16.86
C TRP A 253 2.50 -23.28 15.67
N SER A 254 3.68 -22.68 15.76
CA SER A 254 4.29 -21.91 14.67
C SER A 254 4.62 -22.85 13.52
N LEU A 255 4.07 -22.60 12.33
CA LEU A 255 4.37 -23.37 11.13
C LEU A 255 5.63 -22.90 10.39
N PHE A 256 6.09 -21.65 10.59
CA PHE A 256 7.18 -21.09 9.80
C PHE A 256 8.27 -20.46 10.66
N SER A 257 9.52 -20.79 10.34
CA SER A 257 10.72 -20.25 11.02
C SER A 257 11.15 -18.90 10.47
N ASN A 258 10.64 -18.52 9.29
CA ASN A 258 10.82 -17.18 8.73
C ASN A 258 9.64 -16.29 9.16
N PRO A 259 9.89 -15.11 9.76
CA PRO A 259 8.84 -14.22 10.22
C PRO A 259 7.99 -13.67 9.06
N VAL A 260 6.79 -13.21 9.40
CA VAL A 260 5.93 -12.42 8.51
C VAL A 260 6.46 -10.98 8.52
N THR A 261 6.96 -10.50 7.38
CA THR A 261 7.69 -9.21 7.27
C THR A 261 7.30 -8.36 6.07
N ASP A 262 6.66 -8.95 5.07
CA ASP A 262 6.32 -8.32 3.80
C ASP A 262 5.29 -9.16 3.02
N TRP A 263 4.88 -8.66 1.85
CA TRP A 263 3.96 -9.34 0.95
C TRP A 263 4.48 -10.73 0.50
N ASP A 264 5.76 -10.83 0.17
CA ASP A 264 6.37 -12.10 -0.28
C ASP A 264 6.31 -13.18 0.82
N SER A 265 6.42 -12.78 2.09
CA SER A 265 6.21 -13.69 3.22
C SER A 265 4.78 -14.23 3.30
N ILE A 266 3.77 -13.42 2.99
CA ILE A 266 2.35 -13.80 2.98
C ILE A 266 2.06 -14.73 1.78
N VAL A 267 2.57 -14.39 0.58
CA VAL A 267 2.43 -15.23 -0.63
C VAL A 267 3.10 -16.59 -0.44
N ARG A 268 4.27 -16.63 0.22
CA ARG A 268 4.94 -17.89 0.59
C ARG A 268 4.08 -18.73 1.52
N ILE A 269 3.53 -18.13 2.58
CA ILE A 269 2.66 -18.80 3.55
C ILE A 269 1.41 -19.37 2.86
N HIS A 270 0.72 -18.57 2.03
CA HIS A 270 -0.43 -19.00 1.23
C HIS A 270 -0.11 -20.21 0.36
N ASN A 271 1.02 -20.21 -0.35
CA ASN A 271 1.42 -21.34 -1.17
C ASN A 271 1.75 -22.59 -0.33
N GLN A 272 2.42 -22.42 0.82
CA GLN A 272 2.70 -23.56 1.72
C GLN A 272 1.42 -24.14 2.34
N TYR A 273 0.43 -23.30 2.66
CA TYR A 273 -0.90 -23.73 3.05
C TYR A 273 -1.62 -24.44 1.88
N LYS A 274 -1.58 -23.88 0.67
CA LYS A 274 -2.22 -24.40 -0.55
C LYS A 274 -1.80 -25.85 -0.81
N ASP A 275 -0.48 -26.06 -0.88
CA ASP A 275 0.16 -27.34 -1.22
C ASP A 275 -0.04 -28.43 -0.14
N ARG A 276 -0.45 -28.04 1.08
CA ARG A 276 -0.67 -28.92 2.23
C ARG A 276 -2.06 -28.77 2.86
N SER A 277 -3.02 -28.16 2.17
CA SER A 277 -4.26 -27.66 2.77
C SER A 277 -5.08 -28.72 3.51
N ILE A 278 -5.35 -29.86 2.86
CA ILE A 278 -6.05 -31.00 3.47
C ILE A 278 -5.28 -31.55 4.68
N PHE A 279 -3.94 -31.58 4.63
CA PHE A 279 -3.13 -32.07 5.75
C PHE A 279 -3.23 -31.12 6.95
N LEU A 280 -3.05 -29.82 6.73
CA LEU A 280 -3.14 -28.79 7.78
C LEU A 280 -4.54 -28.71 8.40
N ALA A 281 -5.59 -28.83 7.59
CA ALA A 281 -6.98 -28.85 8.07
C ALA A 281 -7.30 -30.05 8.98
N ASN A 282 -6.57 -31.16 8.84
CA ASN A 282 -6.66 -32.30 9.78
C ASN A 282 -5.78 -32.12 11.04
N GLN A 283 -4.91 -31.10 11.08
CA GLN A 283 -4.15 -30.75 12.28
C GLN A 283 -4.84 -29.68 13.13
N ALA A 284 -5.50 -28.71 12.49
CA ALA A 284 -6.25 -27.67 13.17
C ALA A 284 -7.63 -28.13 13.72
N GLY A 285 -8.13 -27.39 14.69
CA GLY A 285 -9.48 -27.51 15.26
C GLY A 285 -9.55 -26.85 16.64
N PRO A 286 -10.71 -26.90 17.33
CA PRO A 286 -10.83 -26.41 18.70
C PRO A 286 -9.69 -26.94 19.59
N GLN A 287 -9.05 -26.02 20.34
CA GLN A 287 -7.88 -26.27 21.19
C GLN A 287 -6.54 -26.49 20.46
N HIS A 288 -6.50 -26.47 19.12
CA HIS A 288 -5.32 -26.81 18.32
C HIS A 288 -5.21 -25.94 17.06
N TRP A 289 -4.47 -24.83 17.11
CA TRP A 289 -4.44 -23.85 16.01
C TRP A 289 -3.12 -23.84 15.24
N ASN A 290 -3.20 -23.87 13.91
CA ASN A 290 -2.05 -23.60 13.04
C ASN A 290 -1.72 -22.10 13.13
N ASP A 291 -0.50 -21.74 13.55
CA ASP A 291 -0.05 -20.34 13.64
C ASP A 291 0.82 -19.99 12.41
N PRO A 292 0.29 -19.24 11.42
CA PRO A 292 1.06 -18.71 10.29
C PRO A 292 1.92 -17.48 10.66
N GLY A 293 1.84 -16.98 11.89
CA GLY A 293 2.47 -15.74 12.34
C GLY A 293 1.52 -14.53 12.31
N PRO A 294 1.99 -13.35 12.71
CA PRO A 294 1.12 -12.20 12.97
C PRO A 294 0.63 -11.46 11.71
N LEU A 295 -0.51 -10.78 11.88
CA LEU A 295 -1.06 -9.80 10.95
C LEU A 295 -0.15 -8.56 10.85
N LEU A 296 0.08 -8.12 9.61
CA LEU A 296 0.77 -6.88 9.24
C LEU A 296 -0.25 -5.75 8.99
N ILE A 297 -1.21 -5.62 9.90
CA ILE A 297 -2.35 -4.70 9.77
C ILE A 297 -2.52 -4.02 11.12
N PRO A 298 -2.48 -2.67 11.23
CA PRO A 298 -2.10 -1.67 10.22
C PRO A 298 -0.58 -1.66 9.96
N ASN A 299 -0.11 -1.70 8.72
CA ASN A 299 1.33 -1.57 8.42
C ASN A 299 1.59 -0.75 7.16
N TYR A 300 2.64 0.09 7.19
CA TYR A 300 3.15 0.86 6.06
C TYR A 300 3.80 -0.01 4.96
N VAL A 301 4.02 -1.30 5.20
CA VAL A 301 4.58 -2.26 4.23
C VAL A 301 3.54 -2.82 3.25
N LEU A 302 2.28 -2.97 3.67
CA LEU A 302 1.24 -3.59 2.84
C LEU A 302 0.29 -2.54 2.24
N SER A 303 -0.10 -2.75 0.98
CA SER A 303 -1.24 -2.04 0.39
C SER A 303 -2.56 -2.45 1.05
N HIS A 304 -3.60 -1.64 0.92
CA HIS A 304 -4.93 -1.99 1.42
C HIS A 304 -5.43 -3.34 0.85
N SER A 305 -5.17 -3.63 -0.42
CA SER A 305 -5.54 -4.90 -1.05
C SER A 305 -4.77 -6.10 -0.46
N GLN A 306 -3.47 -5.95 -0.23
CA GLN A 306 -2.64 -6.98 0.40
C GLN A 306 -3.04 -7.24 1.85
N GLN A 307 -3.45 -6.20 2.59
CA GLN A 307 -4.01 -6.36 3.94
C GLN A 307 -5.33 -7.13 3.93
N LEU A 308 -6.22 -6.88 2.94
CA LEU A 308 -7.45 -7.66 2.78
C LEU A 308 -7.11 -9.14 2.53
N VAL A 309 -6.16 -9.43 1.63
CA VAL A 309 -5.67 -10.81 1.36
C VAL A 309 -5.16 -11.46 2.65
N GLN A 310 -4.34 -10.78 3.44
CA GLN A 310 -3.82 -11.34 4.68
C GLN A 310 -4.93 -11.62 5.69
N MET A 311 -5.81 -10.65 5.96
CA MET A 311 -6.89 -10.79 6.94
C MET A 311 -7.82 -11.95 6.54
N GLY A 312 -8.27 -11.98 5.28
CA GLY A 312 -9.16 -13.01 4.77
C GLY A 312 -8.54 -14.40 4.86
N LEU A 313 -7.32 -14.57 4.34
CA LEU A 313 -6.59 -15.85 4.45
C LEU A 313 -6.42 -16.31 5.90
N TRP A 314 -6.07 -15.42 6.83
CA TRP A 314 -5.94 -15.79 8.25
C TRP A 314 -7.28 -16.25 8.83
N CYS A 315 -8.38 -15.54 8.53
CA CYS A 315 -9.73 -15.93 8.95
C CYS A 315 -10.17 -17.26 8.32
N MET A 316 -9.86 -17.50 7.05
CA MET A 316 -10.07 -18.78 6.39
C MET A 316 -9.20 -19.90 6.97
N PHE A 317 -8.02 -19.58 7.52
CA PHE A 317 -7.13 -20.54 8.16
C PHE A 317 -7.45 -20.82 9.64
N ALA A 318 -8.47 -20.18 10.24
CA ALA A 318 -8.74 -20.26 11.68
C ALA A 318 -7.50 -19.92 12.52
N ALA A 319 -6.77 -18.88 12.08
CA ALA A 319 -5.44 -18.56 12.58
C ALA A 319 -5.48 -17.62 13.80
N PRO A 320 -4.52 -17.69 14.72
CA PRO A 320 -4.37 -16.69 15.77
C PRO A 320 -4.22 -15.25 15.20
N LEU A 321 -5.19 -14.37 15.46
CA LEU A 321 -5.21 -13.00 14.93
C LEU A 321 -4.39 -12.05 15.82
N PHE A 322 -3.06 -12.19 15.80
CA PHE A 322 -2.13 -11.29 16.48
C PHE A 322 -1.62 -10.17 15.56
N ILE A 323 -1.83 -8.91 15.93
CA ILE A 323 -1.28 -7.73 15.23
C ILE A 323 0.17 -7.49 15.65
N SER A 324 1.10 -7.24 14.72
CA SER A 324 2.53 -7.03 15.04
C SER A 324 3.09 -5.65 14.67
N THR A 325 2.27 -4.60 14.73
CA THR A 325 2.59 -3.31 14.10
C THR A 325 2.57 -2.12 15.06
N ASP A 326 3.03 -0.96 14.59
CA ASP A 326 2.95 0.31 15.31
C ASP A 326 1.51 0.86 15.25
N LEU A 327 0.92 1.08 16.43
CA LEU A 327 -0.45 1.56 16.61
C LEU A 327 -0.51 3.07 16.90
N GLU A 328 0.60 3.82 16.81
CA GLU A 328 0.59 5.26 17.10
C GLU A 328 -0.22 6.06 16.07
N ASN A 329 -0.13 5.73 14.78
CA ASN A 329 -0.77 6.47 13.67
C ASN A 329 -1.33 5.53 12.58
N PRO A 330 -2.29 4.65 12.89
CA PRO A 330 -2.87 3.75 11.90
C PRO A 330 -3.87 4.48 11.01
N ASP A 331 -4.01 4.03 9.77
CA ASP A 331 -4.99 4.58 8.85
C ASP A 331 -6.42 4.09 9.19
N PRO A 332 -7.47 4.84 8.79
CA PRO A 332 -8.86 4.45 9.08
C PRO A 332 -9.34 3.19 8.36
N PHE A 333 -8.70 2.76 7.27
CA PHE A 333 -9.09 1.55 6.53
C PHE A 333 -8.64 0.30 7.30
N SER A 334 -7.37 0.22 7.69
CA SER A 334 -6.81 -0.89 8.47
C SER A 334 -7.58 -1.12 9.77
N ILE A 335 -7.97 -0.04 10.46
CA ILE A 335 -8.76 -0.12 11.69
C ILE A 335 -10.19 -0.61 11.44
N ARG A 336 -10.80 -0.33 10.27
CA ARG A 336 -12.09 -0.94 9.90
C ARG A 336 -11.94 -2.43 9.57
N LEU A 337 -10.88 -2.80 8.86
CA LEU A 337 -10.60 -4.19 8.49
C LEU A 337 -10.44 -5.09 9.72
N LEU A 338 -9.61 -4.67 10.69
CA LEU A 338 -9.46 -5.34 11.99
C LEU A 338 -10.72 -5.34 12.88
N LYS A 339 -11.81 -4.69 12.45
CA LYS A 339 -13.09 -4.62 13.18
C LYS A 339 -14.24 -5.20 12.37
N ASN A 340 -13.97 -5.81 11.22
CA ASN A 340 -14.99 -6.47 10.43
C ASN A 340 -15.48 -7.71 11.21
N SER A 341 -16.69 -7.61 11.77
CA SER A 341 -17.27 -8.69 12.57
C SER A 341 -17.50 -9.95 11.76
N ARG A 342 -17.80 -9.87 10.46
CA ARG A 342 -18.03 -11.03 9.60
C ARG A 342 -16.76 -11.86 9.37
N LEU A 343 -15.61 -11.19 9.15
CA LEU A 343 -14.31 -11.86 9.06
C LEU A 343 -13.95 -12.54 10.40
N ILE A 344 -14.18 -11.84 11.51
CA ILE A 344 -13.91 -12.35 12.86
C ILE A 344 -14.87 -13.51 13.20
N GLU A 345 -16.13 -13.47 12.77
CA GLU A 345 -17.12 -14.56 12.89
C GLU A 345 -16.70 -15.79 12.09
N ILE A 346 -16.17 -15.61 10.87
CA ILE A 346 -15.61 -16.71 10.07
C ILE A 346 -14.39 -17.32 10.78
N ASP A 347 -13.45 -16.51 11.26
CA ASP A 347 -12.26 -16.98 11.98
C ASP A 347 -12.64 -17.79 13.22
N GLN A 348 -13.45 -17.17 14.09
CA GLN A 348 -13.85 -17.61 15.43
C GLN A 348 -15.05 -18.59 15.43
N ASP A 349 -15.45 -19.09 14.25
CA ASP A 349 -16.51 -20.11 14.09
C ASP A 349 -16.25 -21.32 15.00
N GLU A 350 -17.29 -21.76 15.72
CA GLU A 350 -17.17 -22.76 16.78
C GLU A 350 -16.80 -24.16 16.29
N GLY A 351 -16.92 -24.43 14.99
CA GLY A 351 -16.46 -25.66 14.37
C GLY A 351 -14.93 -25.70 14.24
N GLY A 352 -14.27 -24.55 14.23
CA GLY A 352 -12.81 -24.43 14.12
C GLY A 352 -12.22 -25.06 12.85
N HIS A 353 -13.04 -25.31 11.82
CA HIS A 353 -12.59 -25.97 10.61
C HIS A 353 -11.68 -25.04 9.80
N GLN A 354 -10.47 -25.47 9.48
CA GLN A 354 -9.63 -24.74 8.53
C GLN A 354 -10.16 -24.85 7.10
N ALA A 355 -9.98 -23.80 6.28
CA ALA A 355 -10.18 -23.87 4.84
C ALA A 355 -9.29 -24.93 4.15
N VAL A 356 -9.84 -25.49 3.08
CA VAL A 356 -9.13 -26.35 2.12
C VAL A 356 -9.05 -25.66 0.75
N TYR A 357 -7.97 -25.94 0.02
CA TYR A 357 -7.78 -25.37 -1.32
C TYR A 357 -8.61 -26.15 -2.34
N MET A 358 -9.43 -25.45 -3.12
CA MET A 358 -10.30 -26.04 -4.13
C MET A 358 -9.63 -26.20 -5.50
N GLY A 359 -8.76 -25.23 -5.85
CA GLY A 359 -8.16 -25.15 -7.18
C GLY A 359 -8.01 -23.72 -7.66
N GLU A 360 -7.71 -23.59 -8.96
CA GLU A 360 -7.36 -22.32 -9.60
C GLU A 360 -8.20 -22.13 -10.86
N THR A 361 -8.59 -20.88 -11.15
CA THR A 361 -9.27 -20.52 -12.40
C THR A 361 -8.87 -19.11 -12.83
N LYS A 362 -8.35 -18.95 -14.06
CA LYS A 362 -7.78 -17.68 -14.55
C LYS A 362 -6.81 -17.02 -13.55
N ASN A 363 -5.90 -17.80 -12.96
CA ASN A 363 -4.93 -17.35 -11.95
C ASN A 363 -5.54 -16.87 -10.62
N ILE A 364 -6.84 -17.09 -10.39
CA ILE A 364 -7.52 -16.89 -9.10
C ILE A 364 -7.53 -18.20 -8.31
N HIS A 365 -6.96 -18.15 -7.12
CA HIS A 365 -6.92 -19.26 -6.16
C HIS A 365 -8.23 -19.32 -5.36
N VAL A 366 -8.85 -20.48 -5.29
CA VAL A 366 -10.15 -20.67 -4.61
C VAL A 366 -9.97 -21.49 -3.33
N TRP A 367 -10.44 -20.96 -2.21
CA TRP A 367 -10.47 -21.61 -0.91
C TRP A 367 -11.90 -21.79 -0.42
N ILE A 368 -12.17 -22.88 0.30
CA ILE A 368 -13.47 -23.14 0.93
C ILE A 368 -13.31 -23.58 2.38
N ARG A 369 -14.09 -23.00 3.29
CA ARG A 369 -14.19 -23.34 4.72
C ARG A 369 -15.63 -23.74 5.04
N ARG A 370 -15.80 -24.87 5.74
CA ARG A 370 -17.10 -25.27 6.29
C ARG A 370 -17.33 -24.57 7.62
N LEU A 371 -18.49 -23.95 7.79
CA LEU A 371 -18.87 -23.33 9.07
C LEU A 371 -19.60 -24.33 9.97
N ALA A 372 -19.71 -24.04 11.27
CA ALA A 372 -20.42 -24.87 12.25
C ALA A 372 -21.91 -24.98 11.92
N VAL A 373 -22.50 -23.91 11.39
CA VAL A 373 -23.90 -23.88 10.96
C VAL A 373 -24.07 -24.81 9.75
N ASN A 374 -24.96 -25.80 9.89
CA ASN A 374 -25.17 -26.81 8.86
C ASN A 374 -25.61 -26.19 7.52
N GLY A 375 -24.88 -26.51 6.46
CA GLY A 375 -25.12 -25.98 5.12
C GLY A 375 -24.45 -24.64 4.83
N CYS A 376 -23.78 -24.01 5.81
CA CYS A 376 -23.09 -22.75 5.61
C CYS A 376 -21.59 -22.94 5.30
N TRP A 377 -21.09 -22.09 4.41
CA TRP A 377 -19.71 -22.14 3.90
C TRP A 377 -19.16 -20.74 3.70
N ALA A 378 -17.88 -20.54 4.00
CA ALA A 378 -17.12 -19.38 3.55
C ALA A 378 -16.25 -19.76 2.34
N ILE A 379 -16.21 -18.92 1.31
CA ILE A 379 -15.42 -19.14 0.09
C ILE A 379 -14.58 -17.89 -0.16
N ALA A 380 -13.26 -18.04 -0.36
CA ALA A 380 -12.35 -16.94 -0.64
C ALA A 380 -11.73 -17.03 -2.04
N PHE A 381 -11.76 -15.92 -2.76
CA PHE A 381 -11.23 -15.75 -4.11
C PHE A 381 -9.96 -14.92 -4.13
N VAL A 382 -8.81 -15.57 -4.03
CA VAL A 382 -7.51 -14.91 -3.82
C VAL A 382 -6.82 -14.66 -5.15
N ASN A 383 -6.73 -13.39 -5.54
CA ASN A 383 -5.94 -12.93 -6.67
C ASN A 383 -4.54 -12.50 -6.19
N LEU A 384 -3.49 -13.19 -6.65
CA LEU A 384 -2.09 -12.84 -6.37
C LEU A 384 -1.36 -12.29 -7.61
N HIS A 385 -2.09 -11.98 -8.67
CA HIS A 385 -1.50 -11.50 -9.92
C HIS A 385 -0.99 -10.06 -9.76
N LEU A 386 0.23 -9.81 -10.21
CA LEU A 386 0.89 -8.49 -10.11
C LEU A 386 0.67 -7.63 -11.37
N THR A 387 -0.03 -8.16 -12.37
CA THR A 387 -0.26 -7.48 -13.66
C THR A 387 -1.76 -7.38 -13.93
N GLY A 388 -2.19 -6.16 -14.28
CA GLY A 388 -3.54 -5.87 -14.78
C GLY A 388 -4.58 -5.50 -13.73
N GLY A 389 -5.78 -5.21 -14.23
CA GLY A 389 -6.96 -4.87 -13.44
C GLY A 389 -7.67 -6.10 -12.84
N PRO A 390 -8.93 -5.95 -12.44
CA PRO A 390 -9.73 -7.02 -11.87
C PRO A 390 -9.86 -8.22 -12.82
N VAL A 391 -9.72 -9.43 -12.28
CA VAL A 391 -9.82 -10.68 -13.03
C VAL A 391 -11.18 -11.30 -12.81
N HIS A 392 -11.99 -11.38 -13.87
CA HIS A 392 -13.38 -11.83 -13.76
C HIS A 392 -13.52 -13.34 -13.97
N VAL A 393 -14.07 -14.01 -12.95
CA VAL A 393 -14.22 -15.47 -12.83
C VAL A 393 -15.69 -15.84 -12.78
N VAL A 394 -16.03 -17.01 -13.32
CA VAL A 394 -17.36 -17.61 -13.21
C VAL A 394 -17.19 -19.04 -12.69
N LEU A 395 -17.86 -19.38 -11.60
CA LEU A 395 -17.75 -20.67 -10.92
C LEU A 395 -19.11 -21.27 -10.65
N LYS A 396 -19.26 -22.57 -10.91
CA LYS A 396 -20.50 -23.31 -10.65
C LYS A 396 -20.47 -23.91 -9.25
N LEU A 397 -21.55 -23.79 -8.50
CA LEU A 397 -21.64 -24.38 -7.15
C LEU A 397 -21.45 -25.91 -7.19
N SER A 398 -21.86 -26.56 -8.28
CA SER A 398 -21.62 -27.99 -8.53
C SER A 398 -20.13 -28.38 -8.59
N GLN A 399 -19.21 -27.43 -8.83
CA GLN A 399 -17.75 -27.69 -8.81
C GLN A 399 -17.19 -27.65 -7.38
N MET A 400 -17.96 -27.17 -6.40
CA MET A 400 -17.49 -26.93 -5.03
C MET A 400 -17.76 -28.10 -4.08
N ASN A 401 -18.43 -29.17 -4.54
CA ASN A 401 -18.92 -30.28 -3.69
C ASN A 401 -19.75 -29.82 -2.48
N VAL A 402 -20.42 -28.66 -2.58
CA VAL A 402 -21.38 -28.15 -1.58
C VAL A 402 -22.63 -29.02 -1.64
N THR A 403 -22.63 -30.11 -0.86
CA THR A 403 -23.73 -31.08 -0.83
C THR A 403 -24.82 -30.65 0.16
N THR A 404 -26.01 -30.38 -0.36
CA THR A 404 -27.22 -30.26 0.44
C THR A 404 -27.68 -31.66 0.87
N HIS A 405 -27.49 -32.01 2.14
CA HIS A 405 -28.06 -33.25 2.69
C HIS A 405 -29.62 -33.22 2.76
N SER A 406 -30.25 -32.10 2.41
CA SER A 406 -31.70 -31.88 2.40
C SER A 406 -32.18 -31.16 1.13
N LYS A 407 -32.94 -31.92 0.30
CA LYS A 407 -33.90 -31.52 -0.75
C LYS A 407 -33.38 -30.76 -2.00
N PRO A 408 -33.98 -30.98 -3.19
CA PRO A 408 -33.52 -30.42 -4.47
C PRO A 408 -33.96 -28.97 -4.77
N TYR A 409 -34.32 -28.18 -3.75
CA TYR A 409 -34.87 -26.80 -3.91
C TYR A 409 -34.18 -25.76 -3.03
N SER A 410 -33.00 -26.08 -2.50
CA SER A 410 -32.26 -25.21 -1.58
C SER A 410 -31.61 -24.05 -2.35
N LEU A 411 -32.06 -22.82 -2.07
CA LEU A 411 -31.43 -21.59 -2.57
C LEU A 411 -30.29 -21.18 -1.63
N PHE A 412 -29.20 -20.71 -2.23
CA PHE A 412 -28.02 -20.21 -1.54
C PHE A 412 -28.03 -18.68 -1.55
N LEU A 413 -28.07 -18.06 -0.37
CA LEU A 413 -27.82 -16.62 -0.23
C LEU A 413 -26.32 -16.37 -0.27
N VAL A 414 -25.87 -15.45 -1.13
CA VAL A 414 -24.43 -15.12 -1.27
C VAL A 414 -24.18 -13.72 -0.72
N HIS A 415 -23.48 -13.62 0.41
CA HIS A 415 -23.13 -12.35 1.05
C HIS A 415 -21.66 -12.00 0.85
N ASP A 416 -21.37 -10.81 0.33
CA ASP A 416 -20.02 -10.23 0.33
C ASP A 416 -19.64 -9.79 1.75
N VAL A 417 -18.58 -10.41 2.28
CA VAL A 417 -18.09 -10.25 3.67
C VAL A 417 -17.38 -8.92 3.89
N TYR A 418 -16.88 -8.27 2.84
CA TYR A 418 -16.20 -6.97 2.92
C TYR A 418 -17.17 -5.79 2.75
N LEU A 419 -18.27 -5.99 2.02
CA LEU A 419 -19.33 -5.01 1.82
C LEU A 419 -20.54 -5.19 2.77
N ASP A 420 -20.58 -6.29 3.55
CA ASP A 420 -21.72 -6.75 4.38
C ASP A 420 -23.06 -6.68 3.62
N LYS A 421 -23.07 -7.27 2.41
CA LYS A 421 -24.18 -7.12 1.47
C LYS A 421 -24.51 -8.44 0.77
N LEU A 422 -25.80 -8.79 0.71
CA LEU A 422 -26.31 -9.82 -0.20
C LEU A 422 -26.05 -9.39 -1.65
N VAL A 423 -25.24 -10.17 -2.38
CA VAL A 423 -24.88 -9.91 -3.78
C VAL A 423 -25.63 -10.78 -4.78
N ASP A 424 -26.03 -11.99 -4.40
CA ASP A 424 -26.70 -12.94 -5.31
C ASP A 424 -27.57 -13.96 -4.54
N ILE A 425 -28.50 -14.61 -5.26
CA ILE A 425 -29.30 -15.74 -4.78
C ILE A 425 -29.24 -16.84 -5.84
N LEU A 426 -28.56 -17.95 -5.52
CA LEU A 426 -28.25 -19.00 -6.49
C LEU A 426 -29.01 -20.30 -6.19
N ASP A 427 -29.50 -20.98 -7.23
CA ASP A 427 -29.87 -22.39 -7.15
C ASP A 427 -28.62 -23.31 -7.26
N PRO A 428 -28.72 -24.63 -6.98
CA PRO A 428 -27.56 -25.54 -7.02
C PRO A 428 -26.88 -25.72 -8.39
N SER A 429 -27.54 -25.33 -9.49
CA SER A 429 -26.97 -25.28 -10.85
C SER A 429 -26.42 -23.89 -11.21
N GLY A 430 -26.66 -22.89 -10.37
CA GLY A 430 -26.24 -21.51 -10.49
C GLY A 430 -24.73 -21.33 -10.63
N SER A 431 -24.36 -20.21 -11.24
CA SER A 431 -22.96 -19.82 -11.46
C SER A 431 -22.68 -18.49 -10.78
N LEU A 432 -21.86 -18.51 -9.73
CA LEU A 432 -21.37 -17.31 -9.07
C LEU A 432 -20.41 -16.56 -10.02
N LYS A 433 -20.69 -15.28 -10.27
CA LYS A 433 -19.83 -14.39 -11.05
C LYS A 433 -19.05 -13.49 -10.09
N VAL A 434 -17.72 -13.55 -10.15
CA VAL A 434 -16.82 -12.89 -9.21
C VAL A 434 -15.85 -12.00 -9.97
N THR A 435 -15.79 -10.72 -9.59
CA THR A 435 -14.75 -9.80 -10.06
C THR A 435 -13.59 -9.86 -9.09
N GLY A 436 -12.62 -10.73 -9.33
CA GLY A 436 -11.41 -10.86 -8.52
C GLY A 436 -10.47 -9.67 -8.73
N TYR A 437 -10.74 -8.57 -8.03
CA TYR A 437 -9.72 -7.56 -7.71
C TYR A 437 -8.49 -8.24 -7.07
N PRO A 438 -7.32 -7.59 -6.92
CA PRO A 438 -6.19 -8.06 -6.08
C PRO A 438 -6.49 -8.10 -4.56
N ILE A 439 -7.77 -8.28 -4.22
CA ILE A 439 -8.45 -8.30 -2.93
C ILE A 439 -9.15 -9.66 -2.89
N PRO A 440 -9.12 -10.42 -1.77
CA PRO A 440 -9.94 -11.60 -1.66
C PRO A 440 -11.40 -11.17 -1.69
N LEU A 441 -12.21 -11.79 -2.54
CA LEU A 441 -13.66 -11.74 -2.32
C LEU A 441 -14.03 -12.94 -1.46
N GLU A 442 -14.49 -12.64 -0.25
CA GLU A 442 -15.05 -13.64 0.65
C GLU A 442 -16.56 -13.59 0.59
N PHE A 443 -17.15 -14.77 0.38
CA PHE A 443 -18.59 -14.95 0.37
C PHE A 443 -19.02 -15.90 1.47
N GLU A 444 -19.95 -15.44 2.32
CA GLU A 444 -20.71 -16.31 3.20
C GLU A 444 -21.91 -16.86 2.41
N ILE A 445 -21.99 -18.18 2.28
CA ILE A 445 -23.14 -18.90 1.73
C ILE A 445 -23.99 -19.41 2.87
N VAL A 446 -25.26 -18.98 2.94
CA VAL A 446 -26.22 -19.38 3.97
C VAL A 446 -27.39 -20.16 3.37
N CYS A 447 -27.71 -21.32 3.96
CA CYS A 447 -28.91 -22.11 3.64
C CYS A 447 -30.09 -21.69 4.53
N LEU A 448 -31.25 -21.37 3.93
CA LEU A 448 -32.49 -21.14 4.65
C LEU A 448 -33.52 -22.24 4.39
N GLU A 449 -34.04 -22.86 5.45
CA GLU A 449 -35.36 -23.50 5.41
C GLU A 449 -36.44 -22.44 5.69
N THR A 450 -37.05 -21.85 4.66
CA THR A 450 -38.29 -21.08 4.81
C THR A 450 -39.26 -21.30 3.65
N SER A 451 -40.53 -21.10 3.94
CA SER A 451 -41.66 -21.22 3.02
C SER A 451 -42.28 -19.85 2.72
N ALA A 452 -43.01 -19.77 1.59
CA ALA A 452 -43.93 -18.69 1.15
C ALA A 452 -43.42 -17.58 0.19
N CYS A 453 -43.63 -17.85 -1.09
CA CYS A 453 -44.18 -17.02 -2.19
C CYS A 453 -44.09 -15.47 -2.25
N ILE A 454 -43.43 -15.02 -3.33
CA ILE A 454 -43.94 -14.17 -4.45
C ILE A 454 -44.73 -12.87 -4.14
N GLY A 455 -44.22 -11.75 -4.67
CA GLY A 455 -44.98 -10.57 -5.08
C GLY A 455 -44.36 -9.93 -6.33
N ASP A 456 -45.12 -9.85 -7.43
CA ASP A 456 -44.69 -9.39 -8.77
C ASP A 456 -45.23 -7.98 -9.07
N LEU A 457 -44.48 -7.11 -9.77
CA LEU A 457 -45.03 -5.87 -10.37
C LEU A 457 -44.14 -5.26 -11.48
N ARG A 458 -44.80 -4.65 -12.47
CA ARG A 458 -44.33 -4.43 -13.85
C ARG A 458 -43.70 -3.06 -14.13
N MET A 459 -42.92 -3.02 -15.22
CA MET A 459 -42.48 -1.80 -15.92
C MET A 459 -43.64 -0.92 -16.41
N ARG A 460 -43.38 0.40 -16.53
CA ARG A 460 -43.89 1.29 -17.60
C ARG A 460 -42.94 2.49 -17.75
N GLY A 461 -42.69 2.92 -18.99
CA GLY A 461 -41.88 4.12 -19.30
C GLY A 461 -42.73 5.28 -19.82
N PHE A 462 -42.09 6.42 -20.12
CA PHE A 462 -42.66 7.54 -20.86
C PHE A 462 -41.58 8.30 -21.66
N THR A 463 -42.01 9.09 -22.66
CA THR A 463 -41.21 9.67 -23.76
C THR A 463 -41.34 11.21 -23.87
N HIS A 464 -40.54 11.82 -24.78
CA HIS A 464 -40.52 13.21 -25.33
C HIS A 464 -39.23 14.00 -25.00
N THR A 465 -38.35 14.46 -25.93
CA THR A 465 -38.43 15.41 -27.10
C THR A 465 -38.66 16.88 -26.67
N ASP A 466 -37.99 17.94 -27.15
CA ASP A 466 -37.13 18.14 -28.36
C ASP A 466 -36.19 19.43 -28.23
N PRO A 467 -35.54 20.06 -29.26
CA PRO A 467 -34.18 20.67 -29.16
C PRO A 467 -34.11 22.21 -29.46
N TRP A 468 -32.93 22.74 -29.89
CA TRP A 468 -32.58 23.96 -30.71
C TRP A 468 -31.14 24.42 -30.31
N LEU A 469 -30.02 24.24 -31.04
CA LEU A 469 -29.48 24.85 -32.30
C LEU A 469 -29.32 26.41 -32.28
N SER A 470 -28.25 27.10 -32.79
CA SER A 470 -26.83 26.79 -33.16
C SER A 470 -26.08 28.08 -33.68
N PHE A 471 -24.78 27.97 -34.07
CA PHE A 471 -23.93 28.90 -34.89
C PHE A 471 -23.40 30.21 -34.21
N SER A 472 -22.26 30.88 -34.54
CA SER A 472 -20.98 30.62 -35.28
C SER A 472 -20.09 31.91 -35.30
N LEU A 473 -18.81 32.01 -35.75
CA LEU A 473 -17.62 31.14 -35.91
C LEU A 473 -16.36 32.04 -36.22
N ILE A 474 -15.14 31.54 -35.95
CA ILE A 474 -13.81 31.73 -36.63
C ILE A 474 -13.37 33.14 -37.13
N LEU A 475 -12.16 33.60 -36.73
CA LEU A 475 -11.00 33.88 -37.63
C LEU A 475 -9.80 34.54 -36.92
N LEU A 476 -8.65 33.87 -36.90
CA LEU A 476 -7.39 34.37 -37.47
C LEU A 476 -6.34 33.25 -37.49
N ALA A 477 -5.56 33.19 -38.58
CA ALA A 477 -4.69 32.06 -38.90
C ALA A 477 -3.27 32.51 -39.26
N LEU A 478 -2.34 31.56 -39.11
CA LEU A 478 -1.00 31.50 -39.70
C LEU A 478 0.04 32.53 -39.20
N TRP A 479 1.23 32.03 -38.86
CA TRP A 479 2.45 32.32 -39.63
C TRP A 479 3.54 31.27 -39.37
N MET A 480 4.25 30.92 -40.45
CA MET A 480 5.54 30.19 -40.54
C MET A 480 5.63 28.70 -40.13
N LEU A 481 5.89 27.87 -41.15
CA LEU A 481 6.61 26.59 -41.03
C LEU A 481 7.80 26.62 -42.01
N VAL A 482 8.96 26.15 -41.54
CA VAL A 482 10.13 25.81 -42.37
C VAL A 482 10.42 24.33 -42.06
N PRO A 483 10.68 23.45 -43.06
CA PRO A 483 11.00 22.06 -42.78
C PRO A 483 12.39 21.94 -42.12
N THR A 484 12.48 21.18 -41.03
CA THR A 484 13.75 20.77 -40.40
C THR A 484 13.88 19.25 -40.40
N ASP A 485 15.04 18.73 -40.76
CA ASP A 485 15.33 17.28 -40.89
C ASP A 485 15.61 16.60 -39.52
N THR A 486 15.00 17.06 -38.43
CA THR A 486 15.33 16.68 -37.04
C THR A 486 14.13 16.78 -36.09
N LEU A 487 14.01 15.91 -35.08
CA LEU A 487 12.90 15.92 -34.11
C LEU A 487 13.03 17.01 -33.01
N ASP A 488 13.66 18.14 -33.29
CA ASP A 488 13.51 19.35 -32.45
C ASP A 488 12.14 19.97 -32.74
N ASN A 489 11.10 19.26 -32.31
CA ASN A 489 9.69 19.52 -32.61
C ASN A 489 9.04 20.53 -31.64
N GLY A 490 9.82 21.14 -30.75
CA GLY A 490 9.35 22.07 -29.73
C GLY A 490 8.51 21.43 -28.61
N LEU A 491 8.39 20.09 -28.58
CA LEU A 491 7.62 19.34 -27.59
C LEU A 491 8.51 18.74 -26.51
N ALA A 492 7.87 18.16 -25.47
CA ALA A 492 8.55 17.53 -24.34
C ALA A 492 9.66 18.41 -23.70
N LEU A 493 9.50 19.73 -23.67
CA LEU A 493 10.46 20.65 -23.01
C LEU A 493 10.57 20.42 -21.48
N LYS A 494 9.64 19.62 -20.94
CA LYS A 494 9.61 19.04 -19.60
C LYS A 494 9.20 17.57 -19.72
N PRO A 495 9.45 16.72 -18.71
CA PRO A 495 8.97 15.34 -18.73
C PRO A 495 7.46 15.30 -18.96
N PRO A 496 6.93 14.51 -19.91
CA PRO A 496 5.49 14.43 -20.13
C PRO A 496 4.71 14.01 -18.88
N MET A 497 3.53 14.60 -18.70
CA MET A 497 2.60 14.27 -17.61
C MET A 497 1.23 13.91 -18.19
N GLY A 498 0.68 12.76 -17.81
CA GLY A 498 -0.60 12.31 -18.35
C GLY A 498 -1.14 11.03 -17.70
N TRP A 499 -2.04 10.36 -18.41
CA TRP A 499 -2.62 9.06 -18.04
C TRP A 499 -2.54 8.09 -19.22
N MET A 500 -2.28 6.80 -18.98
CA MET A 500 -2.18 5.74 -19.99
C MET A 500 -2.95 4.50 -19.55
N SER A 501 -3.65 3.84 -20.47
CA SER A 501 -4.51 2.69 -20.15
C SER A 501 -3.77 1.40 -19.76
N TRP A 502 -2.51 1.23 -20.17
CA TRP A 502 -1.83 -0.08 -20.17
C TRP A 502 -1.82 -0.79 -18.82
N GLN A 503 -1.16 -0.24 -17.79
CA GLN A 503 -0.91 -0.98 -16.55
C GLN A 503 -2.22 -1.43 -15.87
N ARG A 504 -3.19 -0.52 -15.71
CA ARG A 504 -4.45 -0.81 -15.01
C ARG A 504 -5.50 -1.53 -15.85
N PHE A 505 -5.58 -1.32 -17.16
CA PHE A 505 -6.67 -1.85 -18.00
C PHE A 505 -6.24 -2.93 -19.00
N ARG A 506 -4.95 -2.97 -19.38
CA ARG A 506 -4.33 -3.99 -20.26
C ARG A 506 -5.16 -4.19 -21.54
N CYS A 507 -5.18 -5.41 -22.08
CA CYS A 507 -5.98 -5.79 -23.25
C CYS A 507 -7.43 -6.19 -22.92
N GLN A 508 -8.09 -5.56 -21.93
CA GLN A 508 -9.50 -5.87 -21.63
C GLN A 508 -10.40 -5.35 -22.76
N THR A 509 -11.03 -6.26 -23.51
CA THR A 509 -11.87 -5.93 -24.69
C THR A 509 -13.33 -6.37 -24.55
N ASP A 510 -13.69 -7.12 -23.50
CA ASP A 510 -15.08 -7.57 -23.28
C ASP A 510 -15.93 -6.47 -22.63
N CYS A 511 -16.30 -5.46 -23.43
CA CYS A 511 -17.18 -4.37 -23.03
C CYS A 511 -18.62 -4.80 -22.72
N ARG A 512 -19.01 -6.06 -23.02
CA ARG A 512 -20.36 -6.55 -22.72
C ARG A 512 -20.49 -6.90 -21.24
N HIS A 513 -19.45 -7.51 -20.67
CA HIS A 513 -19.43 -7.88 -19.26
C HIS A 513 -18.71 -6.85 -18.40
N TYR A 514 -17.72 -6.14 -18.95
CA TYR A 514 -16.87 -5.17 -18.23
C TYR A 514 -16.88 -3.80 -18.93
N PRO A 515 -18.05 -3.13 -19.02
CA PRO A 515 -18.22 -1.89 -19.81
C PRO A 515 -17.42 -0.69 -19.29
N ASP A 516 -16.93 -0.76 -18.05
CA ASP A 516 -16.11 0.29 -17.44
C ASP A 516 -14.60 -0.01 -17.49
N ASP A 517 -14.19 -1.28 -17.40
CA ASP A 517 -12.78 -1.69 -17.50
C ASP A 517 -12.29 -1.90 -18.95
N CYS A 518 -13.16 -2.00 -19.95
CA CYS A 518 -12.75 -2.29 -21.32
C CYS A 518 -12.13 -1.09 -22.07
N ILE A 519 -11.11 -1.37 -22.88
CA ILE A 519 -10.46 -0.41 -23.79
C ILE A 519 -11.47 0.08 -24.84
N SER A 520 -11.99 1.28 -24.63
CA SER A 520 -13.14 1.84 -25.34
C SER A 520 -13.16 3.37 -25.31
N GLU A 521 -13.94 3.98 -26.20
CA GLU A 521 -14.23 5.42 -26.20
C GLU A 521 -14.85 5.90 -24.87
N ARG A 522 -15.68 5.05 -24.23
CA ARG A 522 -16.26 5.32 -22.90
C ARG A 522 -15.18 5.43 -21.83
N LEU A 523 -14.21 4.51 -21.80
CA LEU A 523 -13.09 4.54 -20.85
C LEU A 523 -12.29 5.85 -20.98
N ILE A 524 -11.97 6.27 -22.20
CA ILE A 524 -11.20 7.49 -22.43
C ILE A 524 -12.00 8.75 -22.04
N LYS A 525 -13.29 8.79 -22.36
CA LYS A 525 -14.17 9.91 -21.97
C LYS A 525 -14.31 10.02 -20.45
N ARG A 526 -14.59 8.92 -19.72
CA ARG A 526 -14.66 8.97 -18.24
C ARG A 526 -13.30 9.40 -17.64
N THR A 527 -12.18 8.92 -18.16
CA THR A 527 -10.85 9.37 -17.74
C THR A 527 -10.64 10.87 -17.93
N VAL A 528 -11.03 11.45 -19.08
CA VAL A 528 -10.97 12.90 -19.33
C VAL A 528 -11.77 13.68 -18.27
N ASP A 529 -13.03 13.31 -18.07
CA ASP A 529 -13.93 13.98 -17.13
C ASP A 529 -13.39 13.91 -15.69
N ARG A 530 -12.75 12.79 -15.35
CA ARG A 530 -12.07 12.58 -14.06
C ARG A 530 -10.78 13.36 -13.93
N MET A 531 -9.94 13.48 -14.96
CA MET A 531 -8.73 14.31 -14.90
C MET A 531 -9.05 15.79 -14.65
N ILE A 532 -10.20 16.27 -15.14
CA ILE A 532 -10.71 17.62 -14.90
C ILE A 532 -11.29 17.74 -13.48
N SER A 533 -12.28 16.92 -13.14
CA SER A 533 -13.00 17.01 -11.84
C SER A 533 -12.11 16.73 -10.63
N THR A 534 -11.08 15.89 -10.77
CA THR A 534 -10.08 15.64 -9.73
C THR A 534 -8.95 16.68 -9.70
N LYS A 535 -8.90 17.62 -10.66
CA LYS A 535 -7.85 18.64 -10.85
C LYS A 535 -6.46 18.09 -11.17
N LEU A 536 -6.37 16.92 -11.79
CA LEU A 536 -5.11 16.42 -12.35
C LEU A 536 -4.68 17.27 -13.55
N LYS A 537 -5.64 17.73 -14.39
CA LYS A 537 -5.37 18.70 -15.46
C LYS A 537 -4.71 19.97 -14.93
N ASP A 538 -5.28 20.58 -13.90
CA ASP A 538 -4.76 21.82 -13.27
C ASP A 538 -3.35 21.62 -12.68
N ALA A 539 -3.02 20.39 -12.26
CA ALA A 539 -1.69 20.02 -11.77
C ALA A 539 -0.67 19.75 -12.90
N GLY A 540 -1.08 19.76 -14.18
CA GLY A 540 -0.21 19.63 -15.35
C GLY A 540 -0.33 18.30 -16.11
N TYR A 541 -1.14 17.35 -15.63
CA TYR A 541 -1.40 16.09 -16.35
C TYR A 541 -2.30 16.35 -17.57
N GLN A 542 -1.71 16.33 -18.76
CA GLN A 542 -2.35 16.85 -19.98
C GLN A 542 -2.59 15.79 -21.07
N TYR A 543 -1.81 14.70 -21.09
CA TYR A 543 -1.97 13.62 -22.08
C TYR A 543 -2.93 12.53 -21.59
N VAL A 544 -3.78 12.01 -22.47
CA VAL A 544 -4.62 10.82 -22.24
C VAL A 544 -4.32 9.80 -23.34
N MET A 545 -3.64 8.72 -23.00
CA MET A 545 -3.05 7.76 -23.94
C MET A 545 -3.84 6.45 -23.97
N ILE A 546 -4.25 6.05 -25.17
CA ILE A 546 -4.77 4.72 -25.47
C ILE A 546 -3.58 3.81 -25.80
N ASP A 547 -3.36 2.77 -25.00
CA ASP A 547 -2.33 1.77 -25.27
C ASP A 547 -2.81 0.67 -26.24
N ASP A 548 -2.18 -0.51 -26.26
CA ASP A 548 -2.52 -1.61 -27.18
C ASP A 548 -4.01 -2.05 -27.10
N CYS A 549 -4.44 -2.86 -28.08
CA CYS A 549 -5.78 -3.44 -28.21
C CYS A 549 -6.91 -2.46 -28.57
N TRP A 550 -6.60 -1.24 -29.04
CA TRP A 550 -7.63 -0.28 -29.48
C TRP A 550 -8.25 -0.58 -30.87
N GLN A 551 -7.50 -1.30 -31.70
CA GLN A 551 -7.79 -1.54 -33.11
C GLN A 551 -8.52 -2.87 -33.38
N LEU A 552 -8.91 -3.09 -34.64
CA LEU A 552 -9.32 -4.41 -35.13
C LEU A 552 -8.10 -5.33 -35.33
N MET A 553 -8.32 -6.65 -35.25
CA MET A 553 -7.29 -7.67 -35.53
C MET A 553 -6.82 -7.69 -37.00
N GLN A 554 -7.41 -6.88 -37.88
CA GLN A 554 -7.05 -6.76 -39.30
C GLN A 554 -7.14 -5.28 -39.72
N ARG A 555 -6.21 -4.86 -40.60
CA ARG A 555 -6.26 -3.58 -41.32
C ARG A 555 -7.46 -3.55 -42.27
N ASP A 556 -7.89 -2.36 -42.68
CA ASP A 556 -8.89 -2.25 -43.75
C ASP A 556 -8.35 -2.93 -45.03
N PRO A 557 -9.08 -3.88 -45.64
CA PRO A 557 -8.53 -4.69 -46.73
C PRO A 557 -8.29 -3.91 -48.03
N LYS A 558 -8.88 -2.71 -48.19
CA LYS A 558 -8.75 -1.87 -49.39
C LYS A 558 -7.69 -0.79 -49.21
N THR A 559 -7.66 -0.11 -48.08
CA THR A 559 -6.76 1.02 -47.81
C THR A 559 -5.52 0.62 -47.00
N GLN A 560 -5.48 -0.60 -46.46
CA GLN A 560 -4.41 -1.12 -45.58
C GLN A 560 -4.15 -0.25 -44.33
N LYS A 561 -5.12 0.57 -43.94
CA LYS A 561 -5.03 1.45 -42.76
C LYS A 561 -5.42 0.71 -41.49
N LEU A 562 -4.86 1.13 -40.36
CA LEU A 562 -5.37 0.74 -39.04
C LEU A 562 -6.80 1.26 -38.84
N VAL A 563 -7.64 0.45 -38.19
CA VAL A 563 -9.06 0.74 -37.97
C VAL A 563 -9.38 0.54 -36.48
N PRO A 564 -9.89 1.55 -35.77
CA PRO A 564 -10.35 1.37 -34.39
C PRO A 564 -11.55 0.43 -34.35
N ASP A 565 -11.66 -0.42 -33.32
CA ASP A 565 -12.79 -1.35 -33.21
C ASP A 565 -14.12 -0.58 -33.15
N PRO A 566 -15.03 -0.74 -34.13
CA PRO A 566 -16.23 0.09 -34.24
C PRO A 566 -17.26 -0.18 -33.14
N ASN A 567 -17.17 -1.31 -32.42
CA ASN A 567 -18.05 -1.59 -31.28
C ASN A 567 -17.57 -0.87 -30.00
N ARG A 568 -16.25 -0.67 -29.88
CA ARG A 568 -15.61 -0.07 -28.70
C ARG A 568 -15.31 1.42 -28.89
N PHE A 569 -15.14 1.85 -30.14
CA PHE A 569 -14.88 3.23 -30.58
C PHE A 569 -15.87 3.65 -31.68
N PRO A 570 -17.20 3.66 -31.41
CA PRO A 570 -18.23 3.92 -32.41
C PRO A 570 -18.17 5.35 -33.01
N GLY A 571 -17.58 6.31 -32.32
CA GLY A 571 -17.31 7.65 -32.86
C GLY A 571 -16.08 7.73 -33.77
N GLY A 572 -15.20 6.73 -33.70
CA GLY A 572 -13.87 6.74 -34.31
C GLY A 572 -12.89 7.71 -33.60
N LEU A 573 -11.59 7.52 -33.83
CA LEU A 573 -10.54 8.23 -33.09
C LEU A 573 -10.55 9.75 -33.33
N LYS A 574 -10.95 10.23 -34.51
CA LYS A 574 -11.04 11.68 -34.77
C LYS A 574 -12.02 12.39 -33.83
N LYS A 575 -13.23 11.85 -33.65
CA LYS A 575 -14.24 12.44 -32.75
C LYS A 575 -13.83 12.30 -31.28
N LEU A 576 -13.11 11.22 -30.94
CA LEU A 576 -12.55 11.07 -29.60
C LEU A 576 -11.44 12.11 -29.34
N SER A 577 -10.56 12.37 -30.31
CA SER A 577 -9.55 13.41 -30.18
C SER A 577 -10.18 14.80 -30.07
N ASP A 578 -11.18 15.10 -30.91
CA ASP A 578 -11.94 16.36 -30.82
C ASP A 578 -12.53 16.56 -29.41
N TYR A 579 -13.13 15.51 -28.81
CA TYR A 579 -13.61 15.56 -27.43
C TYR A 579 -12.48 15.85 -26.41
N VAL A 580 -11.32 15.20 -26.56
CA VAL A 580 -10.16 15.42 -25.68
C VAL A 580 -9.63 16.86 -25.81
N HIS A 581 -9.58 17.40 -27.02
CA HIS A 581 -9.15 18.78 -27.32
C HIS A 581 -10.14 19.84 -26.85
N GLU A 582 -11.45 19.61 -27.01
CA GLU A 582 -12.51 20.49 -26.47
C GLU A 582 -12.40 20.64 -24.95
N HIS A 583 -11.97 19.58 -24.27
CA HIS A 583 -11.68 19.57 -22.84
C HIS A 583 -10.27 20.09 -22.49
N GLY A 584 -9.48 20.54 -23.48
CA GLY A 584 -8.13 21.08 -23.32
C GLY A 584 -7.13 20.09 -22.75
N LEU A 585 -7.26 18.82 -23.10
CA LEU A 585 -6.29 17.75 -22.92
C LEU A 585 -5.74 17.35 -24.31
N LEU A 586 -4.79 16.41 -24.35
CA LEU A 586 -4.12 15.93 -25.56
C LEU A 586 -4.28 14.41 -25.69
N LEU A 587 -4.63 13.90 -26.87
CA LEU A 587 -4.85 12.47 -27.11
C LEU A 587 -3.54 11.78 -27.50
N GLY A 588 -3.20 10.70 -26.82
CA GLY A 588 -2.11 9.82 -27.22
C GLY A 588 -2.60 8.45 -27.70
N ILE A 589 -1.78 7.78 -28.52
CA ILE A 589 -2.08 6.44 -29.02
C ILE A 589 -0.83 5.56 -29.13
N TYR A 590 -1.07 4.25 -29.23
CA TYR A 590 -0.08 3.19 -29.38
C TYR A 590 0.01 2.68 -30.82
N LEU A 591 1.25 2.44 -31.27
CA LEU A 591 1.64 1.58 -32.38
C LEU A 591 2.70 0.58 -31.92
N ASP A 592 3.00 -0.42 -32.75
CA ASP A 592 4.18 -1.27 -32.61
C ASP A 592 4.96 -1.26 -33.92
N PHE A 593 6.30 -1.11 -33.86
CA PHE A 593 7.16 -1.10 -35.03
C PHE A 593 7.10 -2.41 -35.84
N GLY A 594 6.83 -3.56 -35.21
CA GLY A 594 6.87 -4.86 -35.88
C GLY A 594 5.67 -5.21 -36.74
N ASN A 595 5.58 -6.49 -37.10
CA ASN A 595 4.46 -7.01 -37.89
C ASN A 595 3.15 -7.07 -37.10
N LEU A 596 3.25 -7.26 -35.78
CA LEU A 596 2.14 -7.30 -34.84
C LEU A 596 2.48 -6.49 -33.61
N THR A 597 1.46 -5.99 -32.91
CA THR A 597 1.58 -5.48 -31.54
C THR A 597 1.86 -6.61 -30.55
N CYS A 598 2.29 -6.28 -29.34
CA CYS A 598 2.57 -7.29 -28.31
C CYS A 598 1.37 -8.20 -27.99
N GLU A 599 0.12 -7.69 -28.09
CA GLU A 599 -1.12 -8.48 -27.93
C GLU A 599 -1.66 -9.05 -29.27
N GLY A 600 -0.89 -8.99 -30.35
CA GLY A 600 -1.19 -9.68 -31.62
C GLY A 600 -2.10 -8.91 -32.60
N TYR A 601 -2.32 -7.62 -32.40
CA TYR A 601 -3.02 -6.75 -33.37
C TYR A 601 -2.05 -6.31 -34.49
N PRO A 602 -2.51 -5.68 -35.61
CA PRO A 602 -1.61 -5.28 -36.70
C PRO A 602 -0.55 -4.23 -36.28
N GLY A 603 0.73 -4.53 -36.49
CA GLY A 603 1.84 -3.58 -36.29
C GLY A 603 2.07 -2.67 -37.51
N THR A 604 2.98 -1.71 -37.40
CA THR A 604 3.23 -0.66 -38.40
C THR A 604 4.31 -1.00 -39.44
N LEU A 605 5.00 -2.15 -39.33
CA LEU A 605 6.01 -2.55 -40.31
C LEU A 605 5.40 -2.62 -41.73
N GLY A 606 6.05 -1.97 -42.69
CA GLY A 606 5.54 -1.84 -44.07
C GLY A 606 4.45 -0.78 -44.28
N HIS A 607 3.99 -0.10 -43.23
CA HIS A 607 2.89 0.88 -43.26
C HIS A 607 3.23 2.20 -42.52
N LEU A 608 4.51 2.45 -42.23
CA LEU A 608 4.98 3.56 -41.39
C LEU A 608 4.46 4.94 -41.82
N LYS A 609 4.33 5.19 -43.13
CA LYS A 609 3.84 6.47 -43.64
C LYS A 609 2.31 6.56 -43.56
N GLU A 610 1.63 5.52 -44.00
CA GLU A 610 0.17 5.43 -44.02
C GLU A 610 -0.42 5.56 -42.61
N ASP A 611 0.25 4.97 -41.62
CA ASP A 611 -0.13 5.06 -40.22
C ASP A 611 0.17 6.46 -39.65
N ALA A 612 1.36 7.03 -39.89
CA ALA A 612 1.68 8.40 -39.49
C ALA A 612 0.69 9.44 -40.04
N ASP A 613 0.38 9.37 -41.34
CA ASP A 613 -0.63 10.22 -42.00
C ASP A 613 -2.03 10.02 -41.37
N SER A 614 -2.35 8.80 -40.92
CA SER A 614 -3.63 8.49 -40.27
C SER A 614 -3.70 9.02 -38.83
N LEU A 615 -2.61 8.93 -38.06
CA LEU A 615 -2.52 9.52 -36.71
C LEU A 615 -2.70 11.05 -36.75
N ALA A 616 -2.02 11.72 -37.68
CA ALA A 616 -2.20 13.16 -37.89
C ALA A 616 -3.63 13.51 -38.34
N GLY A 617 -4.22 12.70 -39.23
CA GLY A 617 -5.61 12.85 -39.67
C GLY A 617 -6.66 12.65 -38.58
N TRP A 618 -6.36 11.82 -37.56
CA TRP A 618 -7.18 11.68 -36.34
C TRP A 618 -6.92 12.77 -35.31
N GLY A 619 -5.85 13.56 -35.46
CA GLY A 619 -5.47 14.60 -34.52
C GLY A 619 -4.80 14.06 -33.25
N VAL A 620 -3.95 13.04 -33.36
CA VAL A 620 -3.16 12.51 -32.23
C VAL A 620 -2.04 13.49 -31.84
N ASP A 621 -1.70 13.58 -30.56
CA ASP A 621 -0.69 14.49 -29.99
C ASP A 621 0.51 13.76 -29.35
N TYR A 622 0.39 12.47 -29.10
CA TYR A 622 1.41 11.63 -28.49
C TYR A 622 1.37 10.24 -29.14
N VAL A 623 2.52 9.70 -29.53
CA VAL A 623 2.64 8.36 -30.13
C VAL A 623 3.64 7.54 -29.33
N LYS A 624 3.16 6.48 -28.67
CA LYS A 624 4.01 5.38 -28.16
C LYS A 624 4.20 4.39 -29.31
N VAL A 625 5.45 3.98 -29.54
CA VAL A 625 5.79 2.93 -30.49
C VAL A 625 6.57 1.84 -29.77
N ASP A 626 6.00 0.64 -29.76
CA ASP A 626 6.60 -0.56 -29.18
C ASP A 626 7.41 -1.38 -30.20
N GLY A 627 7.99 -2.50 -29.76
CA GLY A 627 8.97 -3.27 -30.55
C GLY A 627 8.71 -4.77 -30.66
N CYS A 628 7.51 -5.27 -30.32
CA CYS A 628 7.23 -6.69 -30.47
C CYS A 628 7.28 -7.13 -31.95
N TYR A 629 7.44 -8.43 -32.20
CA TYR A 629 7.39 -9.02 -33.55
C TYR A 629 8.27 -8.33 -34.63
N SER A 630 9.44 -7.81 -34.23
CA SER A 630 10.44 -7.18 -35.12
C SER A 630 11.87 -7.60 -34.76
N HIS A 631 12.84 -7.30 -35.64
CA HIS A 631 14.26 -7.54 -35.36
C HIS A 631 14.89 -6.30 -34.67
N PRO A 632 15.51 -6.44 -33.48
CA PRO A 632 16.09 -5.30 -32.76
C PRO A 632 17.16 -4.50 -33.53
N GLN A 633 17.79 -5.12 -34.54
CA GLN A 633 18.77 -4.48 -35.43
C GLN A 633 18.13 -3.48 -36.40
N GLU A 634 16.86 -3.66 -36.75
CA GLU A 634 16.11 -2.80 -37.70
C GLU A 634 15.45 -1.61 -37.00
N MET A 635 15.20 -1.73 -35.69
CA MET A 635 14.52 -0.69 -34.90
C MET A 635 15.16 0.71 -34.99
N PRO A 636 16.50 0.90 -34.90
CA PRO A 636 17.06 2.26 -34.93
C PRO A 636 16.77 3.01 -36.24
N ASP A 637 16.79 2.30 -37.38
CA ASP A 637 16.47 2.87 -38.69
C ASP A 637 14.96 3.05 -38.86
N GLY A 638 14.17 2.06 -38.44
CA GLY A 638 12.71 2.08 -38.53
C GLY A 638 12.05 3.16 -37.68
N TYR A 639 12.50 3.33 -36.43
CA TYR A 639 12.02 4.38 -35.53
C TYR A 639 12.40 5.78 -36.01
N GLU A 640 13.61 5.98 -36.55
CA GLU A 640 13.98 7.24 -37.20
C GLU A 640 13.12 7.51 -38.44
N GLN A 641 12.85 6.50 -39.26
CA GLN A 641 12.04 6.64 -40.46
C GLN A 641 10.57 6.98 -40.13
N LEU A 642 10.00 6.37 -39.08
CA LEU A 642 8.69 6.72 -38.57
C LEU A 642 8.67 8.14 -37.98
N GLY A 643 9.68 8.54 -37.21
CA GLY A 643 9.83 9.91 -36.70
C GLY A 643 9.85 10.97 -37.80
N LYS A 644 10.54 10.69 -38.92
CA LYS A 644 10.51 11.52 -40.13
C LYS A 644 9.11 11.61 -40.74
N TYR A 645 8.38 10.49 -40.85
CA TYR A 645 7.01 10.52 -41.39
C TYR A 645 6.05 11.28 -40.46
N LEU A 646 6.15 11.12 -39.14
CA LEU A 646 5.38 11.90 -38.17
C LEU A 646 5.63 13.40 -38.34
N ASN A 647 6.90 13.84 -38.46
CA ASN A 647 7.24 15.24 -38.70
C ASN A 647 6.71 15.76 -40.05
N GLN A 648 6.79 14.95 -41.12
CA GLN A 648 6.28 15.30 -42.45
C GLN A 648 4.76 15.53 -42.50
N THR A 649 3.99 15.04 -41.51
CA THR A 649 2.55 15.36 -41.42
C THR A 649 2.28 16.83 -41.07
N GLY A 650 3.28 17.55 -40.55
CA GLY A 650 3.14 18.93 -40.06
C GLY A 650 2.38 19.06 -38.73
N ARG A 651 1.92 17.95 -38.13
CA ARG A 651 1.31 17.95 -36.80
C ARG A 651 2.37 17.63 -35.74
N PRO A 652 2.62 18.52 -34.75
CA PRO A 652 3.49 18.21 -33.62
C PRO A 652 2.93 17.03 -32.82
N MET A 653 3.73 15.99 -32.63
CA MET A 653 3.40 14.81 -31.83
C MET A 653 4.58 14.44 -30.94
N VAL A 654 4.33 14.20 -29.65
CA VAL A 654 5.34 13.66 -28.72
C VAL A 654 5.63 12.22 -29.13
N TYR A 655 6.89 11.90 -29.44
CA TYR A 655 7.27 10.57 -29.89
C TYR A 655 7.97 9.79 -28.78
N SER A 656 7.36 8.68 -28.32
CA SER A 656 7.87 7.79 -27.29
C SER A 656 8.33 6.46 -27.90
N CYS A 657 9.61 6.13 -27.70
CA CYS A 657 10.28 5.06 -28.41
C CYS A 657 10.69 3.91 -27.49
N SER A 658 10.13 2.71 -27.67
CA SER A 658 10.45 1.58 -26.77
C SER A 658 11.75 0.83 -27.12
N TYR A 659 12.33 1.03 -28.31
CA TYR A 659 13.42 0.16 -28.80
C TYR A 659 14.64 -0.04 -27.88
N PRO A 660 15.04 0.91 -26.98
CA PRO A 660 16.11 0.62 -26.03
C PRO A 660 15.78 -0.55 -25.11
N MET A 661 14.53 -0.70 -24.64
CA MET A 661 14.08 -1.85 -23.83
C MET A 661 14.30 -3.20 -24.55
N TYR A 662 14.13 -3.24 -25.87
CA TYR A 662 14.34 -4.44 -26.71
C TYR A 662 15.82 -4.71 -27.04
N SER A 663 16.74 -3.95 -26.44
CA SER A 663 18.19 -4.09 -26.65
C SER A 663 18.91 -4.44 -25.34
N ASN A 664 20.03 -5.16 -25.44
CA ASN A 664 20.86 -5.49 -24.27
C ASN A 664 21.78 -4.33 -23.84
N TRP A 665 21.32 -3.08 -23.93
CA TRP A 665 22.11 -1.87 -23.62
C TRP A 665 22.63 -1.83 -22.17
N GLN A 666 21.91 -2.47 -21.25
CA GLN A 666 22.29 -2.56 -19.84
C GLN A 666 23.64 -3.29 -19.65
N SER A 667 23.91 -4.30 -20.49
CA SER A 667 25.17 -5.05 -20.49
C SER A 667 26.22 -4.42 -21.41
N ASP A 668 25.79 -3.81 -22.51
CA ASP A 668 26.66 -3.15 -23.49
C ASP A 668 26.03 -1.83 -23.98
N PRO A 669 26.31 -0.70 -23.31
CA PRO A 669 25.71 0.60 -23.62
C PRO A 669 25.94 1.11 -25.04
N LYS A 670 26.93 0.55 -25.76
CA LYS A 670 27.26 0.92 -27.15
C LYS A 670 26.28 0.34 -28.17
N ARG A 671 25.39 -0.57 -27.76
CA ARG A 671 24.31 -1.10 -28.61
C ARG A 671 23.26 -0.06 -28.99
N ILE A 672 23.22 1.06 -28.28
CA ILE A 672 22.33 2.18 -28.56
C ILE A 672 23.20 3.40 -28.89
N ASP A 673 22.96 3.98 -30.06
CA ASP A 673 23.41 5.33 -30.36
C ASP A 673 22.46 6.32 -29.67
N TRP A 674 22.83 6.71 -28.45
CA TRP A 674 22.03 7.62 -27.61
C TRP A 674 21.90 9.03 -28.20
N VAL A 675 22.85 9.46 -29.05
CA VAL A 675 22.79 10.76 -29.74
C VAL A 675 21.77 10.70 -30.87
N ARG A 676 21.79 9.62 -31.66
CA ARG A 676 20.77 9.34 -32.68
C ARG A 676 19.39 9.17 -32.06
N LEU A 677 19.28 8.51 -30.90
CA LEU A 677 18.04 8.35 -30.16
C LEU A 677 17.48 9.71 -29.71
N ALA A 678 18.27 10.52 -29.02
CA ALA A 678 17.86 11.85 -28.55
C ALA A 678 17.50 12.82 -29.69
N LYS A 679 18.08 12.64 -30.89
CA LYS A 679 17.74 13.42 -32.10
C LYS A 679 16.39 13.03 -32.72
N ASN A 680 15.89 11.81 -32.47
CA ASN A 680 14.77 11.20 -33.17
C ASN A 680 13.58 10.81 -32.28
N CYS A 681 13.71 10.86 -30.95
CA CYS A 681 12.69 10.45 -29.98
C CYS A 681 12.58 11.47 -28.83
N ASN A 682 11.35 11.81 -28.40
CA ASN A 682 11.15 12.72 -27.27
C ASN A 682 11.29 12.04 -25.90
N GLN A 683 11.11 10.72 -25.83
CA GLN A 683 11.45 9.90 -24.67
C GLN A 683 11.64 8.44 -25.09
N TRP A 684 12.17 7.60 -24.20
CA TRP A 684 12.35 6.17 -24.48
C TRP A 684 12.29 5.26 -23.26
N ARG A 685 11.63 4.11 -23.42
CA ARG A 685 11.55 3.07 -22.38
C ARG A 685 12.91 2.42 -22.17
N LEU A 686 13.41 2.46 -20.92
CA LEU A 686 14.72 1.91 -20.55
C LEU A 686 14.69 0.43 -20.13
N PHE A 687 13.63 0.04 -19.42
CA PHE A 687 13.53 -1.22 -18.69
C PHE A 687 12.23 -1.95 -19.03
N GLY A 688 12.15 -3.24 -18.66
CA GLY A 688 10.92 -4.02 -18.78
C GLY A 688 9.76 -3.42 -17.99
N ASP A 689 8.54 -3.74 -18.42
CA ASP A 689 7.30 -3.12 -17.95
C ASP A 689 7.14 -3.10 -16.43
N VAL A 690 6.69 -1.94 -15.92
CA VAL A 690 6.28 -1.79 -14.53
C VAL A 690 5.02 -2.63 -14.27
N GLN A 691 5.05 -3.35 -13.15
CA GLN A 691 3.93 -4.14 -12.66
C GLN A 691 3.43 -3.54 -11.35
N ASP A 692 2.20 -3.84 -10.97
CA ASP A 692 1.59 -3.35 -9.72
C ASP A 692 2.17 -4.12 -8.52
N SER A 693 3.43 -3.84 -8.20
CA SER A 693 4.17 -4.49 -7.13
C SER A 693 5.40 -3.68 -6.71
N TRP A 694 5.71 -3.73 -5.41
CA TRP A 694 6.92 -3.13 -4.87
C TRP A 694 8.20 -3.71 -5.51
N ALA A 695 8.24 -5.01 -5.79
CA ALA A 695 9.38 -5.67 -6.41
C ALA A 695 9.72 -5.08 -7.80
N SER A 696 8.71 -4.80 -8.63
CA SER A 696 8.90 -4.16 -9.94
C SER A 696 9.42 -2.73 -9.81
N VAL A 697 8.76 -1.90 -9.01
CA VAL A 697 9.16 -0.49 -8.79
C VAL A 697 10.57 -0.39 -8.19
N SER A 698 10.88 -1.18 -7.16
CA SER A 698 12.20 -1.20 -6.54
C SER A 698 13.28 -1.73 -7.49
N SER A 699 12.96 -2.71 -8.33
CA SER A 699 13.87 -3.20 -9.39
C SER A 699 14.20 -2.11 -10.42
N ILE A 700 13.20 -1.37 -10.91
CA ILE A 700 13.37 -0.29 -11.89
C ILE A 700 14.25 0.83 -11.30
N ILE A 701 14.03 1.25 -10.06
CA ILE A 701 14.89 2.26 -9.39
C ILE A 701 16.32 1.76 -9.24
N ASN A 702 16.52 0.49 -8.85
CA ASN A 702 17.86 -0.09 -8.71
C ASN A 702 18.59 -0.24 -10.05
N GLN A 703 17.88 -0.59 -11.14
CA GLN A 703 18.44 -0.59 -12.49
C GLN A 703 18.87 0.82 -12.91
N TYR A 704 18.04 1.85 -12.69
CA TYR A 704 18.43 3.25 -12.93
C TYR A 704 19.69 3.63 -12.13
N ALA A 705 19.75 3.27 -10.85
CA ALA A 705 20.89 3.53 -9.98
C ALA A 705 22.20 2.87 -10.47
N ASN A 706 22.11 1.65 -11.00
CA ASN A 706 23.26 0.91 -11.53
C ASN A 706 23.79 1.50 -12.85
N HIS A 707 22.95 2.19 -13.62
CA HIS A 707 23.30 2.80 -14.90
C HIS A 707 23.38 4.35 -14.86
N GLN A 708 23.33 4.95 -13.67
CA GLN A 708 23.16 6.40 -13.49
C GLN A 708 24.16 7.26 -14.30
N SER A 709 25.41 6.82 -14.49
CA SER A 709 26.44 7.61 -15.18
C SER A 709 26.12 7.85 -16.66
N LEU A 710 25.38 6.94 -17.28
CA LEU A 710 24.85 7.08 -18.64
C LEU A 710 23.51 7.82 -18.62
N LEU A 711 22.60 7.40 -17.74
CA LEU A 711 21.24 7.93 -17.72
C LEU A 711 21.20 9.42 -17.33
N PHE A 712 22.14 9.88 -16.52
CA PHE A 712 22.32 11.29 -16.16
C PHE A 712 22.69 12.18 -17.36
N THR A 713 23.38 11.65 -18.38
CA THR A 713 23.80 12.42 -19.56
C THR A 713 22.83 12.31 -20.73
N THR A 714 21.95 11.30 -20.74
CA THR A 714 20.94 11.10 -21.79
C THR A 714 19.60 11.77 -21.48
N ASN A 715 19.30 12.05 -20.22
CA ASN A 715 18.07 12.75 -19.79
C ASN A 715 18.20 14.27 -19.99
N GLY A 716 17.31 14.90 -20.76
CA GLY A 716 17.37 16.34 -21.01
C GLY A 716 16.12 16.94 -21.66
N VAL A 717 16.16 18.25 -21.91
CA VAL A 717 15.05 19.00 -22.54
C VAL A 717 14.72 18.38 -23.90
N GLY A 718 13.45 18.01 -24.09
CA GLY A 718 12.99 17.40 -25.34
C GLY A 718 13.31 15.92 -25.51
N HIS A 719 14.10 15.30 -24.61
CA HIS A 719 14.58 13.92 -24.74
C HIS A 719 14.74 13.21 -23.36
N TRP A 720 13.72 12.46 -22.92
CA TRP A 720 13.64 11.91 -21.56
C TRP A 720 13.87 10.40 -21.47
N ASN A 721 14.54 9.97 -20.40
CA ASN A 721 14.52 8.59 -19.97
C ASN A 721 13.13 8.23 -19.41
N ASP A 722 12.54 7.14 -19.88
CA ASP A 722 11.26 6.65 -19.37
C ASP A 722 11.45 5.40 -18.48
N MET A 723 11.03 5.52 -17.23
CA MET A 723 11.01 4.47 -16.21
C MET A 723 9.67 3.72 -16.16
N ASP A 724 8.79 3.97 -17.13
CA ASP A 724 7.43 3.45 -17.22
C ASP A 724 6.45 4.08 -16.19
N MET A 725 5.18 3.70 -16.27
CA MET A 725 4.04 4.34 -15.60
C MET A 725 4.11 4.39 -14.06
N LEU A 726 3.47 5.42 -13.51
CA LEU A 726 3.08 5.50 -12.10
C LEU A 726 1.91 4.53 -11.84
N VAL A 727 2.07 3.63 -10.87
CA VAL A 727 1.05 2.64 -10.47
C VAL A 727 0.32 3.05 -9.18
N ILE A 728 0.48 4.32 -8.80
CA ILE A 728 -0.15 4.98 -7.65
C ILE A 728 -1.68 4.96 -7.81
N GLY A 729 -2.40 4.59 -6.74
CA GLY A 729 -3.86 4.43 -6.76
C GLY A 729 -4.37 3.05 -7.17
N ASN A 730 -3.47 2.12 -7.56
CA ASN A 730 -3.83 0.72 -7.80
C ASN A 730 -3.75 -0.11 -6.51
N TYR A 731 -3.33 -1.38 -6.62
CA TYR A 731 -3.56 -2.39 -5.60
C TYR A 731 -2.27 -2.95 -4.98
N GLY A 732 -1.12 -2.84 -5.64
CA GLY A 732 0.11 -3.52 -5.27
C GLY A 732 1.10 -2.71 -4.43
N LEU A 733 0.88 -1.40 -4.28
CA LEU A 733 1.74 -0.51 -3.50
C LEU A 733 1.08 -0.01 -2.20
N SER A 734 1.84 -0.02 -1.11
CA SER A 734 1.50 0.68 0.13
C SER A 734 1.69 2.20 0.00
N GLU A 735 1.20 2.97 0.98
CA GLU A 735 1.37 4.44 0.99
C GLU A 735 2.85 4.87 0.94
N GLU A 736 3.74 4.23 1.70
CA GLU A 736 5.17 4.55 1.65
C GLU A 736 5.80 4.12 0.31
N GLN A 737 5.36 3.01 -0.29
CA GLN A 737 5.84 2.55 -1.60
C GLN A 737 5.40 3.50 -2.72
N MET A 738 4.15 3.99 -2.69
CA MET A 738 3.67 5.03 -3.60
C MET A 738 4.46 6.33 -3.44
N ARG A 739 4.77 6.73 -2.20
CA ARG A 739 5.65 7.88 -1.93
C ARG A 739 7.05 7.67 -2.49
N VAL A 740 7.63 6.47 -2.40
CA VAL A 740 8.91 6.15 -3.06
C VAL A 740 8.78 6.29 -4.58
N GLN A 741 7.74 5.73 -5.21
CA GLN A 741 7.58 5.84 -6.67
C GLN A 741 7.47 7.30 -7.12
N MET A 742 6.51 8.06 -6.57
CA MET A 742 6.33 9.48 -6.93
C MET A 742 7.59 10.30 -6.62
N GLY A 743 8.21 10.05 -5.46
CA GLY A 743 9.42 10.72 -5.03
C GLY A 743 10.60 10.48 -5.97
N MET A 744 10.82 9.23 -6.38
CA MET A 744 11.93 8.88 -7.29
C MET A 744 11.67 9.32 -8.72
N TRP A 745 10.47 9.14 -9.27
CA TRP A 745 10.15 9.62 -10.62
C TRP A 745 10.25 11.16 -10.69
N SER A 746 9.83 11.86 -9.64
CA SER A 746 9.99 13.32 -9.54
C SER A 746 11.46 13.72 -9.43
N LEU A 747 12.21 13.06 -8.55
CA LEU A 747 13.61 13.34 -8.27
C LEU A 747 14.52 13.06 -9.48
N LEU A 748 14.24 12.01 -10.25
CA LEU A 748 15.01 11.64 -11.45
C LEU A 748 14.61 12.42 -12.71
N ALA A 749 13.52 13.19 -12.69
CA ALA A 749 12.99 13.93 -13.84
C ALA A 749 12.68 13.05 -15.05
N VAL A 750 11.89 12.00 -14.80
CA VAL A 750 11.31 11.10 -15.80
C VAL A 750 9.81 11.40 -15.98
N PRO A 751 9.13 10.90 -17.04
CA PRO A 751 7.71 11.14 -17.29
C PRO A 751 6.82 10.75 -16.10
N LEU A 752 5.75 11.51 -15.85
CA LEU A 752 4.74 11.20 -14.81
C LEU A 752 3.45 10.73 -15.49
N ILE A 753 3.45 9.49 -15.96
CA ILE A 753 2.31 8.89 -16.65
C ILE A 753 1.52 8.00 -15.68
N ILE A 754 0.34 8.44 -15.27
CA ILE A 754 -0.55 7.68 -14.37
C ILE A 754 -1.15 6.49 -15.12
N SER A 755 -1.23 5.32 -14.51
CA SER A 755 -2.12 4.25 -15.00
C SER A 755 -2.91 3.67 -13.84
N THR A 756 -4.10 4.23 -13.60
CA THR A 756 -5.04 3.84 -12.54
C THR A 756 -6.48 4.21 -12.91
N ASP A 757 -7.46 3.66 -12.21
CA ASP A 757 -8.87 4.02 -12.42
C ASP A 757 -9.23 5.27 -11.61
N LEU A 758 -9.44 6.39 -12.31
CA LEU A 758 -9.70 7.69 -11.70
C LEU A 758 -11.11 7.84 -11.13
N ASP A 759 -12.03 6.90 -11.38
CA ASP A 759 -13.32 6.85 -10.68
C ASP A 759 -13.16 6.31 -9.26
N THR A 760 -12.24 5.36 -9.04
CA THR A 760 -12.02 4.68 -7.76
C THR A 760 -10.77 5.11 -7.00
N ILE A 761 -9.93 5.98 -7.56
CA ILE A 761 -8.70 6.46 -6.91
C ILE A 761 -8.98 7.11 -5.55
N ASP A 762 -8.19 6.73 -4.54
CA ASP A 762 -8.33 7.27 -3.19
C ASP A 762 -7.74 8.69 -3.03
N ALA A 763 -8.15 9.37 -1.97
CA ALA A 763 -7.78 10.76 -1.73
C ALA A 763 -6.27 10.97 -1.47
N LYS A 764 -5.57 10.02 -0.85
CA LYS A 764 -4.12 10.13 -0.56
C LYS A 764 -3.31 9.92 -1.83
N SER A 765 -3.66 8.94 -2.65
CA SER A 765 -3.07 8.74 -3.98
C SER A 765 -3.24 9.98 -4.85
N LEU A 766 -4.44 10.57 -4.85
CA LEU A 766 -4.73 11.80 -5.59
C LEU A 766 -4.00 13.04 -5.02
N GLU A 767 -3.82 13.15 -3.70
CA GLU A 767 -3.01 14.21 -3.07
C GLU A 767 -1.53 14.08 -3.44
N LEU A 768 -0.99 12.85 -3.42
CA LEU A 768 0.41 12.56 -3.77
C LEU A 768 0.73 12.91 -5.23
N LEU A 769 -0.14 12.51 -6.17
CA LEU A 769 -0.01 12.83 -7.59
C LEU A 769 -0.04 14.34 -7.85
N LYS A 770 -0.85 15.09 -7.10
CA LYS A 770 -0.97 16.55 -7.25
C LYS A 770 -0.01 17.35 -6.36
N ASN A 771 0.95 16.70 -5.67
CA ASN A 771 1.80 17.39 -4.70
C ASN A 771 2.68 18.45 -5.38
N PRO A 772 2.47 19.76 -5.11
CA PRO A 772 3.09 20.82 -5.90
C PRO A 772 4.61 20.86 -5.76
N ASN A 773 5.16 20.42 -4.63
CA ASN A 773 6.61 20.41 -4.41
C ASN A 773 7.29 19.28 -5.20
N LEU A 774 6.67 18.09 -5.28
CA LEU A 774 7.14 16.98 -6.10
C LEU A 774 7.05 17.34 -7.59
N LEU A 775 5.92 17.91 -8.00
CA LEU A 775 5.71 18.37 -9.37
C LEU A 775 6.69 19.49 -9.76
N GLU A 776 6.99 20.46 -8.89
CA GLU A 776 8.02 21.49 -9.16
C GLU A 776 9.42 20.87 -9.33
N ILE A 777 9.76 19.81 -8.59
CA ILE A 777 11.04 19.11 -8.73
C ILE A 777 11.10 18.34 -10.07
N ASN A 778 10.01 17.71 -10.50
CA ASN A 778 9.94 17.03 -11.80
C ASN A 778 9.96 18.05 -12.96
N GLN A 779 9.10 19.07 -12.90
CA GLN A 779 8.79 20.03 -13.96
C GLN A 779 9.63 21.34 -13.91
N GLY A 780 10.70 21.35 -13.12
CA GLY A 780 11.53 22.54 -12.87
C GLY A 780 12.14 23.12 -14.14
N SER A 781 12.08 24.45 -14.28
CA SER A 781 12.55 25.16 -15.47
C SER A 781 14.06 25.05 -15.66
N GLY A 782 14.51 24.40 -16.74
CA GLY A 782 15.91 24.41 -17.19
C GLY A 782 16.53 23.07 -17.58
N GLY A 783 15.76 21.96 -17.62
CA GLY A 783 16.30 20.66 -18.04
C GLY A 783 17.40 20.13 -17.12
N TRP A 784 17.35 20.49 -15.83
CA TRP A 784 18.41 20.17 -14.89
C TRP A 784 18.65 18.66 -14.79
N PRO A 785 19.91 18.23 -14.65
CA PRO A 785 20.24 16.81 -14.62
C PRO A 785 19.41 16.02 -13.61
N SER A 786 19.22 14.73 -13.88
CA SER A 786 18.59 13.81 -12.94
C SER A 786 19.37 13.78 -11.61
N ALA A 787 18.76 13.28 -10.55
CA ALA A 787 19.52 13.04 -9.33
C ALA A 787 20.63 12.01 -9.56
N ILE A 788 21.72 12.16 -8.80
CA ILE A 788 22.81 11.19 -8.70
C ILE A 788 22.77 10.51 -7.33
N LEU A 789 23.03 9.21 -7.31
CA LEU A 789 23.22 8.43 -6.09
C LEU A 789 24.64 8.69 -5.59
N VAL A 790 24.75 9.49 -4.52
CA VAL A 790 26.04 9.94 -3.97
C VAL A 790 26.57 9.04 -2.85
N LYS A 791 25.68 8.33 -2.14
CA LYS A 791 26.08 7.42 -1.05
C LYS A 791 25.06 6.29 -0.87
N LYS A 792 25.53 5.12 -0.42
CA LYS A 792 24.71 4.05 0.18
C LYS A 792 25.14 3.89 1.63
N GLU A 793 24.18 3.81 2.56
CA GLU A 793 24.41 3.62 3.99
C GLU A 793 23.41 2.56 4.47
N ARG A 794 23.88 1.36 4.84
CA ARG A 794 23.05 0.17 5.07
C ARG A 794 22.07 -0.07 3.89
N HIS A 795 20.76 -0.10 4.13
CA HIS A 795 19.73 -0.28 3.09
C HIS A 795 19.24 1.05 2.48
N VAL A 796 19.75 2.19 2.95
CA VAL A 796 19.34 3.52 2.50
C VAL A 796 20.28 4.03 1.39
N GLN A 797 19.68 4.35 0.25
CA GLN A 797 20.31 5.10 -0.84
C GLN A 797 20.15 6.60 -0.62
N ILE A 798 21.22 7.37 -0.77
CA ILE A 798 21.22 8.83 -0.58
C ILE A 798 21.51 9.51 -1.93
N TRP A 799 20.48 10.16 -2.45
CA TRP A 799 20.44 10.82 -3.74
C TRP A 799 20.55 12.34 -3.61
N LEU A 800 21.19 12.98 -4.58
CA LEU A 800 21.36 14.43 -4.64
C LEU A 800 21.02 14.96 -6.03
N ARG A 801 20.17 15.99 -6.12
CA ARG A 801 19.89 16.73 -7.35
C ARG A 801 20.17 18.22 -7.18
N LYS A 802 20.84 18.81 -8.17
CA LYS A 802 20.98 20.27 -8.28
C LYS A 802 19.75 20.84 -9.00
N LEU A 803 19.11 21.84 -8.41
CA LEU A 803 18.20 22.76 -9.11
C LEU A 803 18.94 24.07 -9.36
N LEU A 804 18.37 25.06 -10.07
CA LEU A 804 19.07 26.33 -10.36
C LEU A 804 19.75 26.95 -9.11
N GLU A 805 18.96 27.28 -8.08
CA GLU A 805 19.46 27.90 -6.84
C GLU A 805 19.59 26.91 -5.67
N ASP A 806 18.73 25.89 -5.66
CA ASP A 806 18.58 24.94 -4.55
C ASP A 806 19.28 23.60 -4.80
N TRP A 807 19.17 22.69 -3.83
CA TRP A 807 19.39 21.25 -4.02
C TRP A 807 18.20 20.45 -3.45
N VAL A 808 18.04 19.21 -3.91
CA VAL A 808 17.15 18.21 -3.30
C VAL A 808 17.99 17.02 -2.86
N VAL A 809 17.84 16.61 -1.60
CA VAL A 809 18.45 15.41 -1.02
C VAL A 809 17.35 14.38 -0.78
N GLY A 810 17.54 13.16 -1.27
CA GLY A 810 16.60 12.06 -1.08
C GLY A 810 17.23 10.87 -0.36
N PHE A 811 16.52 10.34 0.64
CA PHE A 811 16.89 9.14 1.39
C PHE A 811 15.87 8.05 1.07
N VAL A 812 16.29 7.00 0.38
CA VAL A 812 15.39 5.96 -0.15
C VAL A 812 15.77 4.62 0.46
N ASN A 813 14.86 4.00 1.21
CA ASN A 813 15.04 2.67 1.76
C ASN A 813 14.32 1.65 0.87
N HIS A 814 15.08 0.70 0.34
CA HIS A 814 14.57 -0.29 -0.62
C HIS A 814 14.08 -1.60 0.03
N ALA A 815 14.29 -1.80 1.33
CA ALA A 815 13.92 -3.03 2.01
C ALA A 815 12.40 -3.26 1.94
N SER A 816 11.99 -4.51 1.70
CA SER A 816 10.57 -4.92 1.61
C SER A 816 9.84 -4.83 2.95
N GLY A 817 10.57 -4.82 4.07
CA GLY A 817 10.03 -4.67 5.42
C GLY A 817 11.13 -4.49 6.47
N GLY A 818 10.75 -4.56 7.75
CA GLY A 818 11.64 -4.33 8.89
C GLY A 818 11.39 -2.98 9.58
N TYR A 819 12.39 -2.48 10.31
CA TYR A 819 12.25 -1.29 11.17
C TYR A 819 12.87 -0.03 10.55
N PRO A 820 12.36 1.19 10.87
CA PRO A 820 12.90 2.45 10.36
C PRO A 820 14.39 2.66 10.68
N GLU A 821 15.15 2.99 9.64
CA GLU A 821 16.59 3.23 9.76
C GLU A 821 16.91 4.67 10.16
N ARG A 822 17.85 4.82 11.09
CA ARG A 822 18.42 6.11 11.48
C ARG A 822 19.75 6.34 10.77
N ILE A 823 19.84 7.46 10.05
CA ILE A 823 21.03 7.95 9.34
C ILE A 823 21.41 9.32 9.91
N ASP A 824 22.69 9.49 10.30
CA ASP A 824 23.23 10.75 10.83
C ASP A 824 24.35 11.26 9.89
N LEU A 825 24.18 12.45 9.29
CA LEU A 825 25.12 13.00 8.30
C LEU A 825 25.16 14.53 8.29
N SER A 826 26.20 15.10 7.71
CA SER A 826 26.35 16.53 7.36
C SER A 826 26.34 16.76 5.84
N LEU A 827 26.16 18.01 5.40
CA LEU A 827 26.14 18.33 3.95
C LEU A 827 27.54 18.21 3.33
N ASN A 828 28.60 18.47 4.09
CA ASN A 828 29.99 18.26 3.66
C ASN A 828 30.31 16.76 3.43
N GLU A 829 29.73 15.86 4.24
CA GLU A 829 29.82 14.41 4.03
C GLU A 829 28.99 13.93 2.82
N LEU A 830 27.94 14.69 2.45
CA LEU A 830 27.05 14.37 1.32
C LEU A 830 27.68 14.76 -0.03
N SER A 831 28.16 15.99 -0.19
CA SER A 831 28.82 16.43 -1.42
C SER A 831 29.62 17.72 -1.23
N LYS A 832 30.87 17.70 -1.68
CA LYS A 832 31.75 18.89 -1.77
C LYS A 832 31.25 19.96 -2.76
N ALA A 833 30.28 19.64 -3.61
CA ALA A 833 29.66 20.61 -4.53
C ALA A 833 28.68 21.56 -3.83
N ILE A 834 28.24 21.25 -2.60
CA ILE A 834 27.37 22.12 -1.80
C ILE A 834 28.25 23.19 -1.11
N PRO A 835 28.12 24.49 -1.45
CA PRO A 835 28.99 25.52 -0.88
C PRO A 835 28.78 25.71 0.62
N ALA A 836 29.85 26.00 1.36
CA ALA A 836 29.80 26.25 2.80
C ALA A 836 28.77 27.33 3.19
N GLY A 837 28.07 27.09 4.29
CA GLY A 837 27.09 28.04 4.86
C GLY A 837 25.98 27.36 5.63
N LYS A 838 24.93 28.14 5.93
CA LYS A 838 23.70 27.66 6.60
C LYS A 838 22.62 27.39 5.57
N TYR A 839 21.91 26.27 5.73
CA TYR A 839 20.85 25.84 4.81
C TYR A 839 19.56 25.58 5.57
N ARG A 840 18.43 26.02 4.99
CA ARG A 840 17.07 25.70 5.43
C ARG A 840 16.60 24.45 4.73
N PHE A 841 16.14 23.46 5.50
CA PHE A 841 15.63 22.19 5.00
C PHE A 841 14.10 22.21 5.01
N VAL A 842 13.51 21.94 3.85
CA VAL A 842 12.06 21.83 3.67
C VAL A 842 11.75 20.39 3.28
N ASP A 843 10.93 19.71 4.08
CA ASP A 843 10.38 18.40 3.70
C ASP A 843 9.49 18.59 2.46
N VAL A 844 9.79 17.85 1.39
CA VAL A 844 9.14 18.04 0.09
C VAL A 844 7.69 17.56 0.12
N PHE A 845 7.39 16.47 0.82
CA PHE A 845 6.03 15.93 0.88
C PHE A 845 5.05 16.90 1.56
N THR A 846 5.49 17.55 2.65
CA THR A 846 4.65 18.40 3.50
C THR A 846 4.82 19.90 3.26
N GLY A 847 5.89 20.32 2.56
CA GLY A 847 6.29 21.73 2.41
C GLY A 847 6.76 22.40 3.72
N LYS A 848 6.88 21.66 4.83
CA LYS A 848 7.22 22.21 6.14
C LYS A 848 8.74 22.34 6.28
N THR A 849 9.19 23.44 6.88
CA THR A 849 10.60 23.59 7.26
C THR A 849 10.87 22.70 8.48
N VAL A 850 11.80 21.75 8.34
CA VAL A 850 12.16 20.81 9.42
C VAL A 850 13.31 21.30 10.29
N GLY A 851 14.11 22.24 9.78
CA GLY A 851 15.19 22.88 10.53
C GLY A 851 16.17 23.66 9.66
N ASN A 852 17.25 24.13 10.28
CA ASN A 852 18.33 24.84 9.60
C ASN A 852 19.68 24.37 10.15
N TRP A 853 20.55 23.86 9.29
CA TRP A 853 21.86 23.32 9.67
C TRP A 853 22.99 24.02 8.92
N ASN A 854 24.16 24.12 9.53
CA ASN A 854 25.39 24.49 8.83
C ASN A 854 25.92 23.27 8.03
N THR A 855 26.76 23.51 7.02
CA THR A 855 27.25 22.42 6.14
C THR A 855 28.06 21.33 6.85
N GLU A 856 28.71 21.65 7.96
CA GLU A 856 29.48 20.72 8.81
C GLU A 856 28.63 20.08 9.92
N GLU A 857 27.45 20.62 10.18
CA GLU A 857 26.58 20.19 11.27
C GLU A 857 25.84 18.91 10.86
N LYS A 858 25.81 17.92 11.77
CA LYS A 858 25.09 16.67 11.51
C LYS A 858 23.61 16.82 11.83
N TRP A 859 22.76 16.29 10.96
CA TRP A 859 21.35 16.08 11.23
C TRP A 859 20.98 14.60 11.12
N THR A 860 19.91 14.22 11.81
CA THR A 860 19.37 12.87 11.84
C THR A 860 18.19 12.74 10.88
N VAL A 861 18.14 11.64 10.12
CA VAL A 861 16.98 11.24 9.31
C VAL A 861 16.52 9.85 9.74
N ARG A 862 15.21 9.65 9.90
CA ARG A 862 14.56 8.35 10.10
C ARG A 862 13.83 7.97 8.81
N VAL A 863 14.12 6.79 8.26
CA VAL A 863 13.60 6.33 6.96
C VAL A 863 12.95 4.95 7.10
N ASN A 864 11.65 4.85 6.85
CA ASN A 864 10.88 3.61 6.94
C ASN A 864 11.31 2.60 5.84
N PRO A 865 11.23 1.27 6.06
CA PRO A 865 11.43 0.25 5.02
C PRO A 865 10.11 -0.38 4.52
N PRO A 866 9.75 -0.24 3.25
CA PRO A 866 10.28 0.73 2.30
C PRO A 866 9.81 2.15 2.64
N GLY A 867 10.46 3.15 2.05
CA GLY A 867 10.11 4.53 2.34
C GLY A 867 11.11 5.54 1.79
N ILE A 868 10.69 6.80 1.74
CA ILE A 868 11.51 7.90 1.25
C ILE A 868 11.35 9.16 2.09
N VAL A 869 12.47 9.85 2.33
CA VAL A 869 12.48 11.21 2.87
C VAL A 869 13.15 12.13 1.85
N LEU A 870 12.47 13.20 1.47
CA LEU A 870 12.98 14.19 0.51
C LEU A 870 13.08 15.55 1.17
N TYR A 871 14.26 16.16 1.14
CA TYR A 871 14.49 17.52 1.61
C TYR A 871 14.94 18.42 0.46
N ARG A 872 14.20 19.51 0.22
CA ARG A 872 14.70 20.64 -0.57
C ARG A 872 15.50 21.54 0.37
N ILE A 873 16.79 21.69 0.08
CA ILE A 873 17.69 22.53 0.87
C ILE A 873 17.97 23.83 0.12
N LYS A 874 17.69 24.94 0.78
CA LYS A 874 17.92 26.30 0.27
C LYS A 874 18.96 26.99 1.13
N ARG A 875 19.89 27.75 0.54
CA ARG A 875 20.84 28.54 1.34
C ARG A 875 20.04 29.58 2.15
N ALA A 876 20.30 29.66 3.45
CA ALA A 876 19.65 30.64 4.31
C ALA A 876 20.19 32.03 3.95
N GLN A 877 19.36 32.88 3.35
CA GLN A 877 19.72 34.27 3.09
C GLN A 877 20.00 35.02 4.40
N SER A 878 20.93 35.98 4.36
CA SER A 878 21.14 36.89 5.49
C SER A 878 19.94 37.81 5.69
N GLN A 879 19.72 38.23 6.92
CA GLN A 879 18.62 39.14 7.29
C GLN A 879 18.69 40.50 6.54
N SER A 880 19.89 40.88 6.09
CA SER A 880 20.14 42.03 5.20
C SER A 880 19.66 41.83 3.75
N ALA A 881 19.75 40.62 3.19
CA ALA A 881 19.30 40.34 1.82
C ALA A 881 17.76 40.38 1.71
N ILE A 882 17.07 39.87 2.74
CA ILE A 882 15.59 39.89 2.83
C ILE A 882 15.06 41.33 2.86
N HIS A 883 15.81 42.29 3.43
CA HIS A 883 15.46 43.71 3.39
C HIS A 883 15.62 44.33 1.99
N LEU A 884 16.62 43.88 1.21
CA LEU A 884 16.83 44.31 -0.18
C LEU A 884 15.78 43.74 -1.12
N GLU A 885 15.41 42.46 -1.01
CA GLU A 885 14.31 41.88 -1.80
C GLU A 885 12.97 42.57 -1.51
N ARG A 886 12.65 42.85 -0.23
CA ARG A 886 11.47 43.67 0.13
C ARG A 886 11.51 45.08 -0.47
N TRP A 887 12.69 45.62 -0.74
CA TRP A 887 12.88 46.89 -1.44
C TRP A 887 12.55 46.76 -2.94
N PHE A 888 13.02 45.70 -3.61
CA PHE A 888 12.71 45.39 -5.01
C PHE A 888 11.28 44.87 -5.25
N GLU A 889 10.60 44.42 -4.21
CA GLU A 889 9.17 44.06 -4.22
C GLU A 889 8.24 45.30 -4.15
N MET A 890 8.77 46.51 -3.90
CA MET A 890 7.96 47.72 -3.87
C MET A 890 7.34 48.05 -5.24
N PRO A 891 6.16 48.72 -5.30
CA PRO A 891 5.40 48.94 -6.54
C PRO A 891 6.21 49.58 -7.67
N PHE A 892 7.13 50.50 -7.35
CA PHE A 892 8.03 51.16 -8.29
C PHE A 892 8.91 50.19 -9.08
N TRP A 893 9.51 49.20 -8.40
CA TRP A 893 10.39 48.21 -9.02
C TRP A 893 9.61 47.12 -9.77
N ARG A 894 8.40 46.77 -9.29
CA ARG A 894 7.46 45.90 -10.02
C ARG A 894 6.98 46.54 -11.33
N TRP A 895 6.84 47.86 -11.37
CA TRP A 895 6.53 48.60 -12.60
C TRP A 895 7.70 48.57 -13.59
N LEU A 896 8.93 48.86 -13.15
CA LEU A 896 10.15 48.74 -13.96
C LEU A 896 10.36 47.32 -14.53
N LYS A 897 10.13 46.26 -13.75
CA LYS A 897 10.19 44.86 -14.24
C LYS A 897 9.17 44.53 -15.34
N ARG A 898 8.03 45.23 -15.42
CA ARG A 898 7.04 45.05 -16.50
C ARG A 898 7.38 45.87 -17.75
N ALA A 899 8.20 46.91 -17.63
CA ALA A 899 8.56 47.78 -18.75
C ALA A 899 9.67 47.21 -19.67
N HIS A 900 10.45 46.22 -19.20
CA HIS A 900 11.51 45.56 -19.98
C HIS A 900 11.07 44.21 -20.62
N LEU A 901 9.85 44.18 -21.17
CA LEU A 901 9.38 43.11 -22.06
C LEU A 901 9.20 43.66 -23.49
N PHE A 902 10.24 44.26 -24.05
CA PHE A 902 10.52 44.38 -25.48
C PHE A 902 11.98 44.85 -25.65
N GLY A 903 12.81 44.01 -26.30
CA GLY A 903 14.26 44.15 -26.41
C GLY A 903 14.89 42.80 -26.69
#